data_AF-A0A9D1A930-F1
#
_entry.id   AF-A0A9D1A930-F1
#
_cell.length_a   1.000
_cell.length_b   1.000
_cell.length_c   1.000
_cell.angle_alpha   90.00
_cell.angle_beta   90.00
_cell.angle_gamma   90.00
#
_symmetry.space_group_name_H-M   'P 1'
#
loop_
_entity.id
_entity.type
_entity.pdbx_description
1 polymer ?
#
loop_
_entity_poly.entity_id
_entity_poly.type
_entity_poly.pdbx_seq_one_letter_code
_entity_poly.pdbx_strand_id
1 'polypeptide(L)'
;MQDTISIRGARENNLKNVSLDIPRDKLVVLTGLSGSGKSSLAFDTIYAEGQRRYVESLSAYARQFLGQMDKPDVDQIDGLSPAISIDQKTTSKNPRSTVGTVTEIYDYLRLLWARVGVPHCPKCGKEIRRQTIDQIVDQILSLPEGTRFQLLSPVVRSKKGEHQKVFEEARKAGFSRVRVDGELRDLSEEFDLDKKKKHNIEIVVDRLVLKPDLGRRLTDSIETACKRSGGLVLLERMDDHSLTLFSENYACDDCGVSMPELSPRMFSFNNPYGACPACTGLGMQLVADEDLIIPDKEKSLAQGAIQVMGWNTVKPDSIARMYFDAMALKYGFSLSTPWKDLPAEARQKILYGTGGEKLELKYDRGTAGHGVYYQAFEGLLPNVTRRYRETQSDYAKKEYEAFMATRPCPVCHGQRLSEVSRAVTVGGMGLWDFCCLNVDEALDFLNHLELSGNDAVIAGQVLKEIKARLGFLKSVGLPYLTLSRAAATLSGGEAQRIRLATQIGSSLMGVLYILDEPSIGLHQRDNDKLIATLKRLRDLGNTLLVVEHDEDTMRAADFIVDVGPGAGINGGEIVAAGSLEDIMAEPRSLTGQYLSGKKRIPVPETRRPGNGKSLWIRGAAENNLRNIDVEIPLGTLTCVTGVSGSGKSSLINEILYKTLANQLNHAHIRPGK
;
A
#
# COMPACT_ATOMS: atom_id res chain seq x y z
N MET A 1 44.58 -3.69 12.22
CA MET A 1 43.38 -2.87 12.02
C MET A 1 43.13 -2.14 13.34
N GLN A 2 42.56 -0.93 13.33
CA GLN A 2 42.12 -0.32 14.58
C GLN A 2 40.86 -1.06 15.05
N ASP A 3 40.94 -1.72 16.20
CA ASP A 3 39.87 -2.53 16.79
C ASP A 3 38.83 -1.68 17.55
N THR A 4 39.03 -0.36 17.59
CA THR A 4 38.19 0.62 18.28
C THR A 4 37.86 1.81 17.38
N ILE A 5 36.69 2.42 17.61
CA ILE A 5 36.32 3.74 17.11
C ILE A 5 36.68 4.73 18.23
N SER A 6 37.64 5.61 17.96
CA SER A 6 38.18 6.53 18.95
C SER A 6 37.69 7.94 18.67
N ILE A 7 36.96 8.52 19.63
CA ILE A 7 36.39 9.86 19.58
C ILE A 7 37.16 10.73 20.56
N ARG A 8 37.62 11.90 20.12
CA ARG A 8 38.35 12.88 20.93
C ARG A 8 37.71 14.25 20.80
N GLY A 9 37.38 14.83 21.94
CA GLY A 9 36.89 16.21 22.06
C GLY A 9 35.55 16.49 21.38
N ALA A 10 34.55 15.61 21.53
CA ALA A 10 33.20 15.88 21.04
C ALA A 10 32.49 16.95 21.88
N ARG A 11 31.95 17.98 21.22
CA ARG A 11 31.34 19.18 21.85
C ARG A 11 29.96 19.54 21.28
N GLU A 12 29.40 18.69 20.43
CA GLU A 12 28.06 18.90 19.88
C GLU A 12 26.99 19.11 20.96
N ASN A 13 26.15 20.12 20.75
CA ASN A 13 25.09 20.55 21.67
C ASN A 13 25.57 20.80 23.11
N ASN A 14 25.33 19.84 24.01
CA ASN A 14 25.66 19.93 25.43
C ASN A 14 26.84 19.04 25.85
N LEU A 15 27.54 18.41 24.90
CA LEU A 15 28.70 17.56 25.18
C LEU A 15 29.88 18.40 25.70
N LYS A 16 30.52 17.93 26.78
CA LYS A 16 31.60 18.65 27.47
C LYS A 16 32.98 18.12 27.08
N ASN A 17 33.36 18.33 25.82
CA ASN A 17 34.66 17.90 25.28
C ASN A 17 34.95 16.41 25.51
N VAL A 18 33.97 15.58 25.17
CA VAL A 18 33.95 14.15 25.50
C VAL A 18 34.96 13.38 24.66
N SER A 19 35.71 12.48 25.31
CA SER A 19 36.55 11.48 24.66
C SER A 19 36.10 10.08 25.04
N LEU A 20 36.00 9.19 24.06
CA LEU A 20 35.44 7.84 24.23
C LEU A 20 36.09 6.89 23.23
N ASP A 21 36.37 5.66 23.67
CA ASP A 21 36.77 4.55 22.81
C ASP A 21 35.66 3.51 22.78
N ILE A 22 35.15 3.22 21.58
CA ILE A 22 34.06 2.28 21.34
C ILE A 22 34.62 1.02 20.67
N PRO A 23 34.36 -0.20 21.19
CA PRO A 23 34.84 -1.42 20.56
C PRO A 23 34.12 -1.68 19.22
N ARG A 24 34.86 -2.12 18.20
CA ARG A 24 34.30 -2.53 16.91
C ARG A 24 33.71 -3.94 16.98
N ASP A 25 32.79 -4.21 16.06
CA ASP A 25 32.12 -5.50 15.87
C ASP A 25 31.36 -5.99 17.12
N LYS A 26 30.91 -5.01 17.92
CA LYS A 26 30.17 -5.20 19.17
C LYS A 26 28.80 -4.54 19.11
N LEU A 27 27.90 -5.03 19.96
CA LEU A 27 26.64 -4.40 20.31
C LEU A 27 26.89 -3.43 21.46
N VAL A 28 26.96 -2.14 21.14
CA VAL A 28 27.25 -1.06 22.09
C VAL A 28 25.96 -0.33 22.41
N VAL A 29 25.64 -0.14 23.70
CA VAL A 29 24.44 0.58 24.15
C VAL A 29 24.81 1.91 24.80
N LEU A 30 24.24 3.02 24.32
CA LEU A 30 24.26 4.29 25.03
C LEU A 30 23.01 4.42 25.89
N THR A 31 23.21 4.72 27.18
CA THR A 31 22.15 4.92 28.15
C THR A 31 22.38 6.20 28.96
N GLY A 32 21.44 6.53 29.85
CA GLY A 32 21.47 7.75 30.65
C GLY A 32 20.18 8.58 30.52
N LEU A 33 20.06 9.66 31.29
CA LEU A 33 18.81 10.44 31.38
C LEU A 33 18.37 11.07 30.05
N SER A 34 17.07 11.33 29.89
CA SER A 34 16.57 12.09 28.75
C SER A 34 17.22 13.49 28.73
N GLY A 35 17.77 13.90 27.58
CA GLY A 35 18.54 15.13 27.45
C GLY A 35 19.97 15.07 28.00
N SER A 36 20.51 13.90 28.33
CA SER A 36 21.88 13.77 28.85
C SER A 36 22.99 13.94 27.80
N GLY A 37 22.65 13.93 26.51
CA GLY A 37 23.61 14.04 25.40
C GLY A 37 23.80 12.76 24.56
N LYS A 38 23.02 11.70 24.82
CA LYS A 38 23.09 10.43 24.05
C LYS A 38 22.94 10.64 22.54
N SER A 39 21.87 11.34 22.13
CA SER A 39 21.59 11.59 20.71
C SER A 39 22.61 12.55 20.09
N SER A 40 23.09 13.54 20.85
CA SER A 40 24.17 14.45 20.43
C SER A 40 25.44 13.66 20.08
N LEU A 41 25.80 12.67 20.90
CA LEU A 41 26.96 11.82 20.65
C LEU A 41 26.71 10.81 19.51
N ALA A 42 25.62 10.06 19.57
CA ALA A 42 25.35 8.98 18.60
C ALA A 42 24.99 9.51 17.21
N PHE A 43 24.05 10.45 17.11
CA PHE A 43 23.50 10.91 15.84
C PHE A 43 24.18 12.18 15.33
N ASP A 44 24.27 13.21 16.16
CA ASP A 44 24.75 14.52 15.70
C ASP A 44 26.28 14.54 15.54
N THR A 45 27.00 13.65 16.22
CA THR A 45 28.47 13.51 16.10
C THR A 45 28.87 12.29 15.26
N ILE A 46 28.65 11.06 15.78
CA ILE A 46 29.22 9.83 15.20
C ILE A 46 28.55 9.50 13.85
N TYR A 47 27.22 9.46 13.80
CA TYR A 47 26.49 9.19 12.56
C TYR A 47 26.75 10.27 11.51
N ALA A 48 26.63 11.55 11.89
CA ALA A 48 26.83 12.68 10.98
C ALA A 48 28.22 12.62 10.32
N GLU A 49 29.27 12.38 11.11
CA GLU A 49 30.64 12.27 10.58
C GLU A 49 30.83 11.01 9.73
N GLY A 50 30.25 9.88 10.12
CA GLY A 50 30.36 8.61 9.39
C GLY A 50 29.65 8.66 8.04
N GLN A 51 28.48 9.28 7.98
CA GLN A 51 27.75 9.52 6.74
C GLN A 51 28.50 10.52 5.85
N ARG A 52 28.95 11.65 6.42
CA ARG A 52 29.66 12.72 5.68
C ARG A 52 30.91 12.18 5.00
N ARG A 53 31.79 11.49 5.73
CA ARG A 53 33.04 10.92 5.19
C ARG A 53 32.78 9.93 4.05
N TYR A 54 31.74 9.12 4.16
CA TYR A 54 31.36 8.18 3.11
C TYR A 54 30.85 8.92 1.85
N VAL A 55 29.92 9.87 2.01
CA VAL A 55 29.33 10.57 0.86
C VAL A 55 30.35 11.49 0.16
N GLU A 56 31.30 12.08 0.89
CA GLU A 56 32.43 12.85 0.33
C GLU A 56 33.37 12.00 -0.55
N SER A 57 33.32 10.67 -0.42
CA SER A 57 34.07 9.75 -1.26
C SER A 57 33.36 9.40 -2.58
N LEU A 58 32.04 9.63 -2.68
CA LEU A 58 31.24 9.19 -3.84
C LEU A 58 31.54 9.98 -5.12
N SER A 59 31.76 11.30 -5.02
CA SER A 59 32.13 12.12 -6.17
C SER A 59 32.75 13.45 -5.75
N ALA A 60 33.54 14.06 -6.65
CA ALA A 60 34.07 15.40 -6.44
C ALA A 60 32.96 16.45 -6.26
N TYR A 61 31.83 16.28 -6.97
CA TYR A 61 30.66 17.15 -6.83
C TYR A 61 29.99 17.02 -5.46
N ALA A 62 29.78 15.79 -4.97
CA ALA A 62 29.23 15.55 -3.63
C ALA A 62 30.12 16.14 -2.54
N ARG A 63 31.45 16.06 -2.69
CA ARG A 63 32.41 16.68 -1.77
C ARG A 63 32.28 18.21 -1.72
N GLN A 64 32.08 18.86 -2.86
CA GLN A 64 31.87 20.31 -2.91
C GLN A 64 30.57 20.72 -2.21
N PHE A 65 29.50 19.95 -2.39
CA PHE A 65 28.20 20.22 -1.77
C PHE A 65 28.25 19.99 -0.24
N LEU A 66 28.83 18.88 0.20
CA LEU A 66 28.96 18.56 1.63
C LEU A 66 29.95 19.45 2.37
N GLY A 67 30.97 19.98 1.68
CA GLY A 67 31.89 20.95 2.27
C GLY A 67 31.22 22.26 2.71
N GLN A 68 29.98 22.53 2.28
CA GLN A 68 29.18 23.67 2.72
C GLN A 68 28.30 23.38 3.94
N MET A 69 28.17 22.11 4.35
CA MET A 69 27.41 21.73 5.55
C MET A 69 28.26 21.94 6.80
N ASP A 70 27.61 22.34 7.88
CA ASP A 70 28.26 22.44 9.20
C ASP A 70 28.79 21.07 9.61
N LYS A 71 30.09 21.01 9.89
CA LYS A 71 30.75 19.80 10.39
C LYS A 71 30.43 19.64 11.87
N PRO A 72 30.24 18.41 12.36
CA PRO A 72 30.11 18.17 13.79
C PRO A 72 31.30 18.73 14.56
N ASP A 73 31.05 19.39 15.68
CA ASP A 73 32.08 19.93 16.59
C ASP A 73 32.77 18.79 17.36
N VAL A 74 33.83 18.27 16.76
CA VAL A 74 34.69 17.23 17.30
C VAL A 74 36.13 17.46 16.85
N ASP A 75 37.11 17.22 17.73
CA ASP A 75 38.53 17.38 17.37
C ASP A 75 38.98 16.29 16.41
N GLN A 76 38.71 15.03 16.75
CA GLN A 76 39.11 13.89 15.96
C GLN A 76 38.22 12.67 16.19
N ILE A 77 37.92 11.95 15.11
CA ILE A 77 37.33 10.62 15.14
C ILE A 77 38.12 9.68 14.23
N ASP A 78 38.66 8.61 14.81
CA ASP A 78 39.42 7.56 14.11
C ASP A 78 38.66 6.23 14.12
N GLY A 79 38.96 5.34 13.18
CA GLY A 79 38.34 4.01 13.09
C GLY A 79 36.88 3.99 12.60
N LEU A 80 36.34 5.12 12.15
CA LEU A 80 34.93 5.26 11.78
C LEU A 80 34.58 4.47 10.50
N SER A 81 33.49 3.72 10.55
CA SER A 81 32.92 3.02 9.39
C SER A 81 31.84 3.86 8.71
N PRO A 82 31.46 3.58 7.44
CA PRO A 82 30.24 4.14 6.87
C PRO A 82 29.05 3.90 7.81
N ALA A 83 28.36 4.97 8.16
CA ALA A 83 27.32 4.94 9.18
C ALA A 83 25.91 4.94 8.57
N ILE A 84 25.02 4.11 9.13
CA ILE A 84 23.60 4.07 8.76
C ILE A 84 22.76 4.27 10.03
N SER A 85 21.91 5.30 10.03
CA SER A 85 20.94 5.54 11.10
C SER A 85 19.67 4.72 10.92
N ILE A 86 19.08 4.29 12.02
CA ILE A 86 17.76 3.66 12.08
C ILE A 86 16.94 4.37 13.17
N ASP A 87 16.30 5.47 12.77
CA ASP A 87 15.52 6.35 13.64
C ASP A 87 14.02 6.36 13.27
N GLN A 88 13.21 7.04 14.09
CA GLN A 88 11.77 7.22 13.84
C GLN A 88 11.43 8.38 12.90
N LYS A 89 12.37 9.33 12.70
CA LYS A 89 12.13 10.59 11.99
C LYS A 89 11.94 10.39 10.48
N THR A 90 12.47 9.31 9.92
CA THR A 90 12.55 9.07 8.47
C THR A 90 11.33 8.37 7.84
N THR A 91 10.18 8.36 8.52
CA THR A 91 8.94 7.76 7.99
C THR A 91 8.47 8.44 6.70
N SER A 92 8.38 7.67 5.60
CA SER A 92 7.87 8.17 4.32
C SER A 92 6.39 8.55 4.44
N LYS A 93 6.10 9.84 4.33
CA LYS A 93 4.72 10.37 4.30
C LYS A 93 4.07 10.34 2.92
N ASN A 94 4.74 9.75 1.92
CA ASN A 94 4.22 9.71 0.57
C ASN A 94 3.02 8.74 0.50
N PRO A 95 1.83 9.18 0.05
CA PRO A 95 0.62 8.34 -0.02
C PRO A 95 0.77 7.13 -0.95
N ARG A 96 1.73 7.18 -1.88
CA ARG A 96 2.04 6.07 -2.78
C ARG A 96 2.91 5.00 -2.12
N SER A 97 3.63 5.32 -1.05
CA SER A 97 4.47 4.34 -0.35
C SER A 97 3.62 3.36 0.48
N THR A 98 3.91 2.07 0.34
CA THR A 98 3.37 0.99 1.19
C THR A 98 4.49 0.23 1.89
N VAL A 99 4.14 -0.63 2.84
CA VAL A 99 5.09 -1.58 3.45
C VAL A 99 5.84 -2.38 2.38
N GLY A 100 5.11 -2.89 1.38
CA GLY A 100 5.70 -3.64 0.27
C GLY A 100 6.72 -2.85 -0.55
N THR A 101 6.49 -1.54 -0.79
CA THR A 101 7.48 -0.72 -1.51
C THR A 101 8.67 -0.34 -0.66
N VAL A 102 8.48 -0.04 0.63
CA VAL A 102 9.56 0.36 1.55
C VAL A 102 10.51 -0.82 1.83
N THR A 103 9.98 -2.04 1.83
CA THR A 103 10.74 -3.28 2.02
C THR A 103 11.30 -3.85 0.71
N GLU A 104 10.99 -3.22 -0.42
CA GLU A 104 11.25 -3.69 -1.80
C GLU A 104 10.64 -5.06 -2.12
N ILE A 105 9.89 -5.68 -1.21
CA ILE A 105 9.22 -6.97 -1.44
C ILE A 105 8.28 -6.85 -2.64
N TYR A 106 7.58 -5.72 -2.76
CA TYR A 106 6.70 -5.45 -3.89
C TYR A 106 7.45 -5.49 -5.23
N ASP A 107 8.72 -5.05 -5.27
CA ASP A 107 9.50 -5.04 -6.50
C ASP A 107 9.83 -6.46 -6.98
N TYR A 108 10.16 -7.36 -6.05
CA TYR A 108 10.33 -8.79 -6.34
C TYR A 108 8.99 -9.45 -6.72
N LEU A 109 7.89 -9.06 -6.08
CA LEU A 109 6.56 -9.58 -6.44
C LEU A 109 6.18 -9.18 -7.87
N ARG A 110 6.46 -7.93 -8.30
CA ARG A 110 6.25 -7.51 -9.70
C ARG A 110 7.06 -8.37 -10.67
N LEU A 111 8.30 -8.71 -10.30
CA LEU A 111 9.15 -9.58 -11.11
C LEU A 111 8.57 -11.00 -11.18
N LEU A 112 8.13 -11.55 -10.06
CA LEU A 112 7.49 -12.87 -9.98
C LEU A 112 6.22 -12.93 -10.84
N TRP A 113 5.28 -12.01 -10.63
CA TRP A 113 4.02 -11.94 -11.40
C TRP A 113 4.23 -11.66 -12.89
N ALA A 114 5.33 -10.99 -13.28
CA ALA A 114 5.64 -10.80 -14.69
C ALA A 114 6.25 -12.05 -15.35
N ARG A 115 6.93 -12.91 -14.58
CA ARG A 115 7.66 -14.07 -15.12
C ARG A 115 6.83 -15.34 -15.13
N VAL A 116 6.06 -15.60 -14.08
CA VAL A 116 5.27 -16.84 -13.92
C VAL A 116 3.77 -16.56 -13.76
N GLY A 117 3.36 -15.30 -13.98
CA GLY A 117 1.95 -14.92 -13.89
C GLY A 117 1.13 -15.46 -15.05
N VAL A 118 -0.01 -16.05 -14.71
CA VAL A 118 -1.02 -16.51 -15.66
C VAL A 118 -2.03 -15.37 -15.87
N PRO A 119 -2.10 -14.77 -17.07
CA PRO A 119 -3.03 -13.68 -17.34
C PRO A 119 -4.43 -14.21 -17.67
N HIS A 120 -5.46 -13.56 -17.13
CA HIS A 120 -6.86 -13.90 -17.38
C HIS A 120 -7.58 -12.73 -18.03
N CYS A 121 -8.61 -13.00 -18.83
CA CYS A 121 -9.46 -11.95 -19.38
C CYS A 121 -10.24 -11.26 -18.26
N PRO A 122 -10.16 -9.92 -18.12
CA PRO A 122 -10.90 -9.22 -17.05
C PRO A 122 -12.43 -9.29 -17.21
N LYS A 123 -12.93 -9.56 -18.42
CA LYS A 123 -14.37 -9.63 -18.70
C LYS A 123 -14.97 -11.02 -18.48
N CYS A 124 -14.30 -12.07 -18.93
CA CYS A 124 -14.83 -13.44 -18.87
C CYS A 124 -14.05 -14.39 -17.95
N GLY A 125 -12.91 -13.95 -17.39
CA GLY A 125 -12.08 -14.74 -16.48
C GLY A 125 -11.29 -15.89 -17.12
N LYS A 126 -11.40 -16.10 -18.44
CA LYS A 126 -10.65 -17.15 -19.13
C LYS A 126 -9.16 -16.83 -19.20
N GLU A 127 -8.33 -17.84 -19.03
CA GLU A 127 -6.88 -17.75 -19.21
C GLU A 127 -6.54 -17.29 -20.64
N ILE A 128 -5.61 -16.35 -20.76
CA ILE A 128 -5.08 -15.86 -22.02
C ILE A 128 -3.69 -16.47 -22.22
N ARG A 129 -3.56 -17.38 -23.19
CA ARG A 129 -2.27 -17.98 -23.53
C ARG A 129 -1.68 -17.29 -24.76
N ARG A 130 -0.38 -16.99 -24.69
CA ARG A 130 0.44 -16.63 -25.84
C ARG A 130 1.28 -17.83 -26.20
N GLN A 131 1.32 -18.19 -27.47
CA GLN A 131 2.14 -19.29 -27.98
C GLN A 131 2.90 -18.83 -29.21
N THR A 132 4.20 -19.09 -29.23
CA THR A 132 5.00 -18.92 -30.44
C THR A 132 4.58 -19.94 -31.49
N ILE A 133 4.84 -19.65 -32.77
CA ILE A 133 4.52 -20.59 -33.86
C ILE A 133 5.17 -21.95 -33.61
N ASP A 134 6.44 -21.97 -33.18
CA ASP A 134 7.16 -23.20 -32.84
C ASP A 134 6.48 -23.98 -31.70
N GLN A 135 6.01 -23.31 -30.65
CA GLN A 135 5.26 -23.97 -29.57
C GLN A 135 3.91 -24.53 -30.02
N ILE A 136 3.21 -23.83 -30.93
CA ILE A 136 1.96 -24.32 -31.52
C ILE A 136 2.26 -25.57 -32.35
N VAL A 137 3.33 -25.54 -33.15
CA VAL A 137 3.80 -26.68 -33.94
C VAL A 137 4.13 -27.85 -33.04
N ASP A 138 4.96 -27.66 -32.00
CA ASP A 138 5.35 -28.71 -31.05
C ASP A 138 4.14 -29.33 -30.34
N GLN A 139 3.18 -28.51 -29.93
CA GLN A 139 1.96 -29.00 -29.29
C GLN A 139 1.11 -29.84 -30.23
N ILE A 140 1.00 -29.46 -31.51
CA ILE A 140 0.28 -30.25 -32.51
C ILE A 140 1.05 -31.53 -32.84
N LEU A 141 2.37 -31.49 -32.93
CA LEU A 141 3.23 -32.66 -33.14
C LEU A 141 3.20 -33.64 -31.97
N SER A 142 2.80 -33.21 -30.77
CA SER A 142 2.61 -34.09 -29.60
C SER A 142 1.32 -34.93 -29.66
N LEU A 143 0.43 -34.68 -30.62
CA LEU A 143 -0.78 -35.49 -30.82
C LEU A 143 -0.43 -36.92 -31.32
N PRO A 144 -1.34 -37.90 -31.16
CA PRO A 144 -1.11 -39.25 -31.68
C PRO A 144 -0.92 -39.27 -33.20
N GLU A 145 0.01 -40.11 -33.68
CA GLU A 145 0.24 -40.30 -35.11
C GLU A 145 -1.03 -40.77 -35.82
N GLY A 146 -1.30 -40.23 -37.00
CA GLY A 146 -2.52 -40.51 -37.77
C GLY A 146 -3.73 -39.64 -37.42
N THR A 147 -3.64 -38.75 -36.42
CA THR A 147 -4.71 -37.78 -36.10
C THR A 147 -5.00 -36.90 -37.32
N ARG A 148 -6.27 -36.79 -37.71
CA ARG A 148 -6.71 -35.94 -38.83
C ARG A 148 -7.22 -34.61 -38.29
N PHE A 149 -6.71 -33.51 -38.80
CA PHE A 149 -7.12 -32.18 -38.36
C PHE A 149 -7.11 -31.17 -39.51
N GLN A 150 -7.83 -30.08 -39.32
CA GLN A 150 -7.79 -28.93 -40.23
C GLN A 150 -7.43 -27.66 -39.47
N LEU A 151 -6.61 -26.83 -40.11
CA LEU A 151 -6.23 -25.52 -39.61
C LEU A 151 -7.14 -24.46 -40.22
N LEU A 152 -7.70 -23.66 -39.34
CA LEU A 152 -8.68 -22.65 -39.65
C LEU A 152 -8.12 -21.29 -39.21
N SER A 153 -8.31 -20.28 -40.05
CA SER A 153 -8.00 -18.87 -39.75
C SER A 153 -9.30 -18.14 -39.39
N PRO A 154 -9.56 -17.83 -38.11
CA PRO A 154 -10.79 -17.14 -37.69
C PRO A 154 -10.71 -15.64 -38.04
N VAL A 155 -11.21 -15.28 -39.21
CA VAL A 155 -11.14 -13.90 -39.74
C VAL A 155 -12.26 -13.01 -39.21
N VAL A 156 -13.44 -13.59 -38.89
CA VAL A 156 -14.56 -12.87 -38.29
C VAL A 156 -15.10 -13.64 -37.11
N ARG A 157 -15.28 -12.96 -35.97
CA ARG A 157 -15.74 -13.57 -34.72
C ARG A 157 -16.86 -12.74 -34.12
N SER A 158 -18.08 -13.28 -34.09
CA SER A 158 -19.25 -12.70 -33.44
C SER A 158 -19.54 -11.23 -33.82
N LYS A 159 -19.22 -10.86 -35.07
CA LYS A 159 -19.46 -9.51 -35.61
C LYS A 159 -20.69 -9.50 -36.51
N LYS A 160 -21.47 -8.41 -36.40
CA LYS A 160 -22.62 -8.18 -37.29
C LYS A 160 -22.17 -7.66 -38.65
N GLY A 161 -22.81 -8.12 -39.72
CA GLY A 161 -22.55 -7.66 -41.07
C GLY A 161 -22.58 -8.78 -42.11
N GLU A 162 -22.68 -8.40 -43.38
CA GLU A 162 -22.67 -9.32 -44.53
C GLU A 162 -21.27 -9.87 -44.85
N HIS A 163 -20.22 -9.16 -44.42
CA HIS A 163 -18.80 -9.55 -44.56
C HIS A 163 -18.33 -9.95 -45.98
N GLN A 164 -19.02 -9.52 -47.06
CA GLN A 164 -18.69 -9.89 -48.45
C GLN A 164 -17.23 -9.65 -48.83
N LYS A 165 -16.63 -8.55 -48.36
CA LYS A 165 -15.22 -8.23 -48.60
C LYS A 165 -14.26 -9.33 -48.12
N VAL A 166 -14.60 -10.00 -47.02
CA VAL A 166 -13.77 -11.07 -46.44
C VAL A 166 -13.76 -12.29 -47.37
N PHE A 167 -14.89 -12.64 -47.97
CA PHE A 167 -14.99 -13.74 -48.92
C PHE A 167 -14.27 -13.42 -50.25
N GLU A 168 -14.38 -12.18 -50.75
CA GLU A 168 -13.64 -11.74 -51.94
C GLU A 168 -12.13 -11.78 -51.74
N GLU A 169 -11.63 -11.30 -50.59
CA GLU A 169 -10.22 -11.34 -50.23
C GLU A 169 -9.70 -12.77 -50.01
N ALA A 170 -10.55 -13.69 -49.54
CA ALA A 170 -10.22 -15.10 -49.44
C ALA A 170 -10.12 -15.76 -50.82
N ARG A 171 -11.05 -15.48 -51.74
CA ARG A 171 -11.01 -15.96 -53.14
C ARG A 171 -9.78 -15.46 -53.88
N LYS A 172 -9.47 -14.16 -53.78
CA LYS A 172 -8.28 -13.56 -54.43
C LYS A 172 -6.98 -14.17 -53.93
N ALA A 173 -6.95 -14.61 -52.67
CA ALA A 173 -5.79 -15.29 -52.08
C ALA A 173 -5.72 -16.80 -52.40
N GLY A 174 -6.68 -17.35 -53.15
CA GLY A 174 -6.66 -18.73 -53.63
C GLY A 174 -7.25 -19.77 -52.66
N PHE A 175 -7.95 -19.36 -51.60
CA PHE A 175 -8.64 -20.31 -50.71
C PHE A 175 -9.91 -20.85 -51.38
N SER A 176 -10.20 -22.13 -51.17
CA SER A 176 -11.37 -22.82 -51.73
C SER A 176 -12.48 -23.09 -50.73
N ARG A 177 -12.19 -23.15 -49.42
CA ARG A 177 -13.19 -23.49 -48.39
C ARG A 177 -13.21 -22.49 -47.26
N VAL A 178 -14.41 -22.26 -46.74
CA VAL A 178 -14.67 -21.41 -45.59
C VAL A 178 -15.72 -22.07 -44.71
N ARG A 179 -15.60 -21.90 -43.39
CA ARG A 179 -16.60 -22.30 -42.43
C ARG A 179 -17.33 -21.04 -41.96
N VAL A 180 -18.65 -21.05 -42.05
CA VAL A 180 -19.50 -19.92 -41.67
C VAL A 180 -20.55 -20.41 -40.70
N ASP A 181 -20.56 -19.86 -39.49
CA ASP A 181 -21.46 -20.25 -38.40
C ASP A 181 -21.48 -21.76 -38.11
N GLY A 182 -20.33 -22.41 -38.29
CA GLY A 182 -20.15 -23.86 -38.07
C GLY A 182 -20.36 -24.72 -39.32
N GLU A 183 -20.91 -24.18 -40.40
CA GLU A 183 -21.11 -24.92 -41.66
C GLU A 183 -19.96 -24.71 -42.65
N LEU A 184 -19.39 -25.82 -43.13
CA LEU A 184 -18.36 -25.83 -44.17
C LEU A 184 -18.98 -25.60 -45.54
N ARG A 185 -18.54 -24.54 -46.23
CA ARG A 185 -19.01 -24.16 -47.58
C ARG A 185 -17.84 -23.91 -48.53
N ASP A 186 -18.12 -24.05 -49.83
CA ASP A 186 -17.16 -23.71 -50.87
C ASP A 186 -17.14 -22.19 -51.09
N LEU A 187 -15.96 -21.60 -51.18
CA LEU A 187 -15.80 -20.17 -51.44
C LEU A 187 -16.37 -19.76 -52.81
N SER A 188 -16.57 -20.69 -53.76
CA SER A 188 -17.24 -20.40 -55.04
C SER A 188 -18.73 -20.06 -54.91
N GLU A 189 -19.37 -20.43 -53.80
CA GLU A 189 -20.79 -20.18 -53.56
C GLU A 189 -21.06 -18.70 -53.23
N GLU A 190 -22.30 -18.24 -53.46
CA GLU A 190 -22.72 -16.91 -53.01
C GLU A 190 -23.08 -16.91 -51.52
N PHE A 191 -22.54 -15.95 -50.77
CA PHE A 191 -22.77 -15.80 -49.35
C PHE A 191 -23.69 -14.60 -49.09
N ASP A 192 -24.96 -14.87 -48.78
CA ASP A 192 -25.92 -13.85 -48.33
C ASP A 192 -26.10 -13.95 -46.80
N LEU A 193 -25.30 -13.18 -46.06
CA LEU A 193 -25.32 -13.15 -44.60
C LEU A 193 -26.17 -11.99 -44.07
N ASP A 194 -27.02 -12.24 -43.07
CA ASP A 194 -27.90 -11.22 -42.49
C ASP A 194 -27.10 -10.14 -41.73
N LYS A 195 -27.12 -8.92 -42.26
CA LYS A 195 -26.46 -7.74 -41.66
C LYS A 195 -26.79 -7.48 -40.19
N LYS A 196 -27.94 -7.94 -39.68
CA LYS A 196 -28.38 -7.73 -38.29
C LYS A 196 -27.92 -8.83 -37.33
N LYS A 197 -27.50 -9.99 -37.84
CA LYS A 197 -27.06 -11.14 -37.05
C LYS A 197 -25.54 -11.15 -36.89
N LYS A 198 -25.06 -11.76 -35.80
CA LYS A 198 -23.63 -11.95 -35.55
C LYS A 198 -23.18 -13.22 -36.26
N HIS A 199 -22.06 -13.16 -36.96
CA HIS A 199 -21.50 -14.29 -37.71
C HIS A 199 -20.09 -14.63 -37.25
N ASN A 200 -19.72 -15.90 -37.37
CA ASN A 200 -18.36 -16.43 -37.26
C ASN A 200 -17.91 -16.95 -38.62
N ILE A 201 -16.74 -16.52 -39.09
CA ILE A 201 -16.18 -16.91 -40.38
C ILE A 201 -14.74 -17.37 -40.18
N GLU A 202 -14.48 -18.63 -40.51
CA GLU A 202 -13.16 -19.23 -40.44
C GLU A 202 -12.72 -19.77 -41.81
N ILE A 203 -11.60 -19.29 -42.34
CA ILE A 203 -11.06 -19.77 -43.62
C ILE A 203 -10.31 -21.07 -43.37
N VAL A 204 -10.55 -22.10 -44.20
CA VAL A 204 -9.78 -23.36 -44.13
C VAL A 204 -8.45 -23.15 -44.81
N VAL A 205 -7.36 -23.21 -44.03
CA VAL A 205 -6.00 -22.94 -44.51
C VAL A 205 -5.31 -24.21 -45.00
N ASP A 206 -5.36 -25.28 -44.20
CA ASP A 206 -4.83 -26.59 -44.61
C ASP A 206 -5.59 -27.72 -43.91
N ARG A 207 -5.55 -28.91 -44.52
CA ARG A 207 -6.10 -30.15 -43.95
C ARG A 207 -4.98 -31.18 -43.93
N LEU A 208 -4.62 -31.60 -42.73
CA LEU A 208 -3.40 -32.36 -42.48
C LEU A 208 -3.72 -33.67 -41.74
N VAL A 209 -2.81 -34.63 -41.91
CA VAL A 209 -2.79 -35.87 -41.15
C VAL A 209 -1.43 -35.93 -40.46
N LEU A 210 -1.42 -36.14 -39.15
CA LEU A 210 -0.19 -36.11 -38.37
C LEU A 210 0.78 -37.21 -38.84
N LYS A 211 1.99 -36.80 -39.25
CA LYS A 211 3.10 -37.64 -39.70
C LYS A 211 4.43 -37.09 -39.16
N PRO A 212 5.49 -37.91 -39.03
CA PRO A 212 6.77 -37.48 -38.45
C PRO A 212 7.48 -36.35 -39.21
N ASP A 213 7.20 -36.16 -40.50
CA ASP A 213 7.86 -35.19 -41.39
C ASP A 213 7.05 -33.89 -41.61
N LEU A 214 5.94 -33.70 -40.88
CA LEU A 214 4.96 -32.65 -41.15
C LEU A 214 5.40 -31.24 -40.69
N GLY A 215 6.45 -31.12 -39.87
CA GLY A 215 6.79 -29.88 -39.16
C GLY A 215 6.90 -28.62 -40.03
N ARG A 216 7.60 -28.70 -41.17
CA ARG A 216 7.81 -27.54 -42.07
C ARG A 216 6.50 -27.05 -42.70
N ARG A 217 5.69 -27.97 -43.21
CA ARG A 217 4.38 -27.65 -43.81
C ARG A 217 3.42 -27.09 -42.75
N LEU A 218 3.42 -27.69 -41.57
CA LEU A 218 2.58 -27.24 -40.45
C LEU A 218 2.93 -25.80 -40.03
N THR A 219 4.22 -25.47 -39.98
CA THR A 219 4.72 -24.12 -39.68
C THR A 219 4.21 -23.11 -40.71
N ASP A 220 4.36 -23.39 -42.01
CA ASP A 220 3.89 -22.52 -43.10
C ASP A 220 2.36 -22.29 -43.05
N SER A 221 1.59 -23.34 -42.74
CA SER A 221 0.14 -23.25 -42.58
C SER A 221 -0.26 -22.40 -41.38
N ILE A 222 0.42 -22.55 -40.23
CA ILE A 222 0.14 -21.76 -39.03
C ILE A 222 0.51 -20.29 -39.26
N GLU A 223 1.65 -20.00 -39.88
CA GLU A 223 2.02 -18.63 -40.28
C GLU A 223 0.97 -17.98 -41.18
N THR A 224 0.49 -18.73 -42.18
CA THR A 224 -0.52 -18.24 -43.12
C THR A 224 -1.83 -17.93 -42.41
N ALA A 225 -2.24 -18.80 -41.49
CA ALA A 225 -3.46 -18.60 -40.72
C ALA A 225 -3.34 -17.42 -39.73
N CYS A 226 -2.23 -17.33 -38.99
CA CYS A 226 -1.97 -16.22 -38.07
C CYS A 226 -1.90 -14.87 -38.79
N LYS A 227 -1.22 -14.78 -39.95
CA LYS A 227 -1.13 -13.52 -40.73
C LYS A 227 -2.49 -12.97 -41.15
N ARG A 228 -3.49 -13.83 -41.41
CA ARG A 228 -4.82 -13.42 -41.87
C ARG A 228 -5.80 -13.08 -40.73
N SER A 229 -5.67 -13.73 -39.59
CA SER A 229 -6.54 -13.55 -38.43
C SER A 229 -6.02 -12.55 -37.40
N GLY A 230 -4.81 -12.01 -37.61
CA GLY A 230 -4.15 -11.12 -36.66
C GLY A 230 -3.51 -11.86 -35.48
N GLY A 231 -2.95 -13.05 -35.74
CA GLY A 231 -2.23 -13.87 -34.77
C GLY A 231 -3.04 -14.99 -34.14
N LEU A 232 -4.11 -15.49 -34.78
CA LEU A 232 -4.95 -16.58 -34.27
C LEU A 232 -4.95 -17.79 -35.21
N VAL A 233 -4.92 -19.00 -34.65
CA VAL A 233 -5.05 -20.26 -35.40
C VAL A 233 -6.02 -21.16 -34.68
N LEU A 234 -6.97 -21.75 -35.41
CA LEU A 234 -7.96 -22.64 -34.82
C LEU A 234 -7.79 -24.03 -35.44
N LEU A 235 -7.50 -25.02 -34.60
CA LEU A 235 -7.36 -26.41 -35.00
C LEU A 235 -8.67 -27.13 -34.72
N GLU A 236 -9.21 -27.79 -35.74
CA GLU A 236 -10.34 -28.71 -35.61
C GLU A 236 -9.86 -30.14 -35.83
N ARG A 237 -10.06 -30.99 -34.83
CA ARG A 237 -9.83 -32.43 -34.97
C ARG A 237 -11.02 -33.06 -35.66
N MET A 238 -10.78 -33.85 -36.70
CA MET A 238 -11.84 -34.46 -37.50
C MET A 238 -12.48 -35.67 -36.81
N ASP A 239 -11.84 -36.21 -35.78
CA ASP A 239 -12.28 -37.44 -35.10
C ASP A 239 -13.45 -37.15 -34.13
N ASP A 240 -13.41 -36.01 -33.45
CA ASP A 240 -14.35 -35.60 -32.41
C ASP A 240 -14.94 -34.19 -32.61
N HIS A 241 -14.57 -33.50 -33.70
CA HIS A 241 -14.91 -32.10 -33.96
C HIS A 241 -14.52 -31.13 -32.84
N SER A 242 -13.54 -31.50 -32.00
CA SER A 242 -13.03 -30.61 -30.96
C SER A 242 -12.24 -29.45 -31.57
N LEU A 243 -12.48 -28.25 -31.04
CA LEU A 243 -11.83 -27.02 -31.48
C LEU A 243 -10.80 -26.57 -30.44
N THR A 244 -9.57 -26.38 -30.88
CA THR A 244 -8.48 -25.82 -30.08
C THR A 244 -8.00 -24.53 -30.73
N LEU A 245 -8.08 -23.41 -30.02
CA LEU A 245 -7.63 -22.11 -30.52
C LEU A 245 -6.26 -21.78 -29.94
N PHE A 246 -5.35 -21.36 -30.81
CA PHE A 246 -4.01 -20.91 -30.49
C PHE A 246 -3.89 -19.43 -30.84
N SER A 247 -3.13 -18.68 -30.04
CA SER A 247 -2.93 -17.25 -30.23
C SER A 247 -1.46 -16.87 -30.09
N GLU A 248 -0.95 -16.15 -31.09
CA GLU A 248 0.36 -15.51 -31.10
C GLU A 248 0.38 -14.25 -30.22
N ASN A 249 -0.80 -13.67 -29.95
CA ASN A 249 -1.00 -12.47 -29.14
C ASN A 249 -1.63 -12.81 -27.78
N TYR A 250 -1.40 -12.01 -26.74
CA TYR A 250 -2.18 -12.12 -25.50
C TYR A 250 -3.59 -11.53 -25.72
N ALA A 251 -4.46 -12.25 -26.42
CA ALA A 251 -5.82 -11.80 -26.69
C ALA A 251 -6.85 -12.80 -26.16
N CYS A 252 -7.89 -12.28 -25.52
CA CYS A 252 -9.04 -13.07 -25.13
C CYS A 252 -9.95 -13.32 -26.34
N ASP A 253 -10.29 -14.59 -26.48
CA ASP A 253 -11.10 -15.12 -27.54
C ASP A 253 -12.52 -14.53 -27.60
N ASP A 254 -13.29 -14.62 -26.52
CA ASP A 254 -14.70 -14.27 -26.57
C ASP A 254 -14.93 -12.75 -26.50
N CYS A 255 -14.01 -12.05 -25.83
CA CYS A 255 -14.22 -10.67 -25.43
C CYS A 255 -13.43 -9.65 -26.28
N GLY A 256 -12.47 -10.13 -27.10
CA GLY A 256 -11.59 -9.27 -27.89
C GLY A 256 -10.67 -8.38 -27.05
N VAL A 257 -10.48 -8.70 -25.78
CA VAL A 257 -9.56 -7.98 -24.89
C VAL A 257 -8.14 -8.37 -25.24
N SER A 258 -7.32 -7.43 -25.68
CA SER A 258 -5.89 -7.62 -25.88
C SER A 258 -5.12 -7.13 -24.66
N MET A 259 -4.14 -7.91 -24.21
CA MET A 259 -3.19 -7.55 -23.18
C MET A 259 -1.81 -7.30 -23.77
N PRO A 260 -1.06 -6.32 -23.24
CA PRO A 260 0.34 -6.18 -23.55
C PRO A 260 1.16 -7.34 -22.97
N GLU A 261 2.39 -7.50 -23.44
CA GLU A 261 3.34 -8.45 -22.86
C GLU A 261 3.54 -8.19 -21.36
N LEU A 262 3.53 -9.28 -20.59
CA LEU A 262 3.73 -9.21 -19.15
C LEU A 262 5.13 -8.69 -18.84
N SER A 263 5.18 -7.53 -18.21
CA SER A 263 6.42 -6.90 -17.78
C SER A 263 6.29 -6.41 -16.33
N PRO A 264 7.39 -6.34 -15.56
CA PRO A 264 7.31 -5.89 -14.16
C PRO A 264 6.70 -4.48 -14.00
N ARG A 265 6.83 -3.63 -15.02
CA ARG A 265 6.28 -2.26 -15.00
C ARG A 265 4.75 -2.24 -15.01
N MET A 266 4.12 -3.25 -15.61
CA MET A 266 2.67 -3.45 -15.63
C MET A 266 2.10 -3.67 -14.22
N PHE A 267 2.92 -4.15 -13.30
CA PHE A 267 2.53 -4.40 -11.92
C PHE A 267 2.90 -3.25 -10.98
N SER A 268 3.40 -2.14 -11.51
CA SER A 268 3.74 -0.97 -10.70
C SER A 268 2.59 0.04 -10.72
N PHE A 269 1.97 0.27 -9.57
CA PHE A 269 0.99 1.37 -9.42
C PHE A 269 1.63 2.77 -9.45
N ASN A 270 2.97 2.85 -9.40
CA ASN A 270 3.70 4.10 -9.60
C ASN A 270 3.96 4.39 -11.09
N ASN A 271 3.71 3.42 -11.98
CA ASN A 271 3.90 3.55 -13.40
C ASN A 271 2.53 3.68 -14.10
N PRO A 272 2.33 4.65 -15.01
CA PRO A 272 1.07 4.80 -15.75
C PRO A 272 0.59 3.52 -16.47
N TYR A 273 1.51 2.65 -16.93
CA TYR A 273 1.15 1.39 -17.58
C TYR A 273 0.43 0.41 -16.65
N GLY A 274 0.77 0.40 -15.36
CA GLY A 274 0.21 -0.51 -14.36
C GLY A 274 -0.80 0.12 -13.43
N ALA A 275 -0.83 1.45 -13.34
CA ALA A 275 -1.69 2.20 -12.44
C ALA A 275 -3.16 2.19 -12.88
N CYS A 276 -4.08 2.18 -11.91
CA CYS A 276 -5.49 2.42 -12.18
C CYS A 276 -5.66 3.81 -12.79
N PRO A 277 -6.33 3.96 -13.95
CA PRO A 277 -6.48 5.25 -14.61
C PRO A 277 -7.35 6.24 -13.82
N ALA A 278 -8.31 5.74 -13.04
CA ALA A 278 -9.25 6.59 -12.29
C ALA A 278 -8.65 7.24 -11.04
N CYS A 279 -7.64 6.63 -10.43
CA CYS A 279 -6.97 7.17 -9.24
C CYS A 279 -5.46 7.37 -9.44
N THR A 280 -4.95 7.14 -10.65
CA THR A 280 -3.52 7.24 -11.01
C THR A 280 -2.59 6.43 -10.10
N GLY A 281 -3.09 5.29 -9.59
CA GLY A 281 -2.33 4.42 -8.70
C GLY A 281 -2.36 4.77 -7.21
N LEU A 282 -3.17 5.74 -6.79
CA LEU A 282 -3.34 6.07 -5.37
C LEU A 282 -4.18 5.02 -4.62
N GLY A 283 -5.09 4.34 -5.32
CA GLY A 283 -6.06 3.40 -4.72
C GLY A 283 -7.21 4.08 -3.99
N MET A 284 -7.03 5.32 -3.56
CA MET A 284 -8.07 6.09 -2.88
C MET A 284 -8.48 7.32 -3.70
N GLN A 285 -9.67 7.82 -3.42
CA GLN A 285 -10.16 9.10 -3.90
C GLN A 285 -10.68 9.90 -2.71
N LEU A 286 -10.40 11.20 -2.73
CA LEU A 286 -11.01 12.14 -1.79
C LEU A 286 -12.43 12.44 -2.29
N VAL A 287 -13.43 12.11 -1.48
CA VAL A 287 -14.85 12.31 -1.81
C VAL A 287 -15.56 12.97 -0.63
N ALA A 288 -16.59 13.76 -0.91
CA ALA A 288 -17.41 14.36 0.14
C ALA A 288 -18.02 13.28 1.05
N ASP A 289 -18.04 13.52 2.36
CA ASP A 289 -18.51 12.54 3.35
C ASP A 289 -19.67 13.12 4.18
N GLU A 290 -20.77 12.36 4.27
CA GLU A 290 -21.98 12.79 4.97
C GLU A 290 -21.73 13.12 6.44
N ASP A 291 -20.93 12.31 7.14
CA ASP A 291 -20.70 12.48 8.58
C ASP A 291 -19.87 13.74 8.88
N LEU A 292 -19.07 14.23 7.92
CA LEU A 292 -18.33 15.49 8.04
C LEU A 292 -19.18 16.71 7.67
N ILE A 293 -20.06 16.57 6.68
CA ILE A 293 -21.01 17.62 6.27
C ILE A 293 -22.07 17.84 7.36
N ILE A 294 -22.48 16.76 8.02
CA ILE A 294 -23.58 16.73 8.99
C ILE A 294 -23.09 16.01 10.26
N PRO A 295 -22.24 16.69 11.06
CA PRO A 295 -21.63 16.07 12.24
C PRO A 295 -22.64 15.76 13.34
N ASP A 296 -23.65 16.62 13.49
CA ASP A 296 -24.70 16.49 14.50
C ASP A 296 -26.04 16.17 13.84
N LYS A 297 -26.43 14.88 13.90
CA LYS A 297 -27.67 14.37 13.30
C LYS A 297 -28.91 14.68 14.14
N GLU A 298 -28.74 15.21 15.35
CA GLU A 298 -29.83 15.67 16.22
C GLU A 298 -30.30 17.08 15.87
N LYS A 299 -29.44 17.87 15.21
CA LYS A 299 -29.82 19.20 14.73
C LYS A 299 -30.71 19.11 13.50
N SER A 300 -31.63 20.06 13.39
CA SER A 300 -32.43 20.29 12.20
C SER A 300 -31.70 21.17 11.17
N LEU A 301 -32.20 21.22 9.93
CA LEU A 301 -31.64 22.10 8.90
C LEU A 301 -31.65 23.57 9.34
N ALA A 302 -32.71 24.02 10.01
CA ALA A 302 -32.83 25.38 10.54
C ALA A 302 -31.83 25.68 11.67
N GLN A 303 -31.42 24.67 12.44
CA GLN A 303 -30.42 24.80 13.51
C GLN A 303 -28.97 24.67 13.01
N GLY A 304 -28.76 24.57 11.69
CA GLY A 304 -27.43 24.44 11.10
C GLY A 304 -26.86 23.03 11.17
N ALA A 305 -27.68 22.00 10.90
CA ALA A 305 -27.18 20.62 10.79
C ALA A 305 -26.09 20.48 9.71
N ILE A 306 -26.20 21.22 8.60
CA ILE A 306 -25.21 21.23 7.51
C ILE A 306 -24.12 22.26 7.82
N GLN A 307 -22.85 21.86 7.74
CA GLN A 307 -21.71 22.74 8.05
C GLN A 307 -20.93 23.20 6.81
N VAL A 308 -21.27 22.71 5.61
CA VAL A 308 -20.58 23.06 4.37
C VAL A 308 -20.75 24.53 3.99
N MET A 309 -19.66 25.17 3.58
CA MET A 309 -19.62 26.54 3.06
C MET A 309 -20.68 26.78 1.98
N GLY A 310 -21.49 27.83 2.16
CA GLY A 310 -22.58 28.20 1.25
C GLY A 310 -23.90 27.46 1.48
N TRP A 311 -23.87 26.35 2.23
CA TRP A 311 -25.05 25.56 2.62
C TRP A 311 -25.31 25.58 4.14
N ASN A 312 -24.36 26.09 4.92
CA ASN A 312 -24.42 26.18 6.38
C ASN A 312 -25.36 27.27 6.92
N THR A 313 -25.72 28.23 6.08
CA THR A 313 -26.52 29.39 6.49
C THR A 313 -27.90 29.32 5.88
N VAL A 314 -28.91 29.05 6.71
CA VAL A 314 -30.33 28.91 6.32
C VAL A 314 -31.10 30.22 6.58
N LYS A 315 -30.48 31.36 6.23
CA LYS A 315 -31.10 32.69 6.35
C LYS A 315 -32.18 32.88 5.27
N PRO A 316 -33.23 33.69 5.52
CA PRO A 316 -34.36 33.86 4.58
C PRO A 316 -33.95 34.31 3.17
N ASP A 317 -32.87 35.06 3.04
CA ASP A 317 -32.32 35.61 1.80
C ASP A 317 -31.31 34.67 1.11
N SER A 318 -31.00 33.52 1.72
CA SER A 318 -29.98 32.60 1.20
C SER A 318 -30.52 31.67 0.11
N ILE A 319 -29.65 31.36 -0.87
CA ILE A 319 -29.96 30.36 -1.90
C ILE A 319 -30.20 28.98 -1.26
N ALA A 320 -29.43 28.63 -0.23
CA ALA A 320 -29.58 27.37 0.48
C ALA A 320 -31.00 27.20 1.07
N ARG A 321 -31.51 28.25 1.72
CA ARG A 321 -32.88 28.25 2.27
C ARG A 321 -33.94 27.98 1.21
N MET A 322 -33.85 28.66 0.07
CA MET A 322 -34.79 28.49 -1.04
C MET A 322 -34.82 27.05 -1.58
N TYR A 323 -33.66 26.39 -1.70
CA TYR A 323 -33.60 24.97 -2.07
C TYR A 323 -34.19 24.06 -0.99
N PHE A 324 -33.90 24.31 0.29
CA PHE A 324 -34.43 23.49 1.38
C PHE A 324 -35.94 23.65 1.54
N ASP A 325 -36.50 24.86 1.39
CA ASP A 325 -37.95 25.10 1.43
C ASP A 325 -38.68 24.36 0.28
N ALA A 326 -38.11 24.41 -0.94
CA ALA A 326 -38.68 23.69 -2.09
C ALA A 326 -38.63 22.16 -1.90
N MET A 327 -37.55 21.64 -1.30
CA MET A 327 -37.46 20.21 -0.96
C MET A 327 -38.40 19.82 0.18
N ALA A 328 -38.55 20.67 1.19
CA ALA A 328 -39.46 20.47 2.31
C ALA A 328 -40.91 20.33 1.85
N LEU A 329 -41.35 21.22 0.94
CA LEU A 329 -42.68 21.18 0.35
C LEU A 329 -42.92 19.90 -0.46
N LYS A 330 -41.93 19.49 -1.26
CA LYS A 330 -42.07 18.37 -2.19
C LYS A 330 -41.97 17.00 -1.53
N TYR A 331 -41.01 16.83 -0.62
CA TYR A 331 -40.71 15.55 0.02
C TYR A 331 -41.33 15.44 1.42
N GLY A 332 -42.15 16.41 1.84
CA GLY A 332 -43.01 16.32 3.02
C GLY A 332 -42.27 16.33 4.34
N PHE A 333 -41.38 17.30 4.57
CA PHE A 333 -40.70 17.47 5.86
C PHE A 333 -40.63 18.95 6.28
N SER A 334 -40.41 19.22 7.57
CA SER A 334 -40.17 20.57 8.07
C SER A 334 -38.66 20.84 8.23
N LEU A 335 -38.22 22.08 8.00
CA LEU A 335 -36.83 22.50 8.25
C LEU A 335 -36.42 22.41 9.73
N SER A 336 -37.38 22.35 10.65
CA SER A 336 -37.17 22.15 12.09
C SER A 336 -37.08 20.68 12.49
N THR A 337 -37.29 19.75 11.56
CA THR A 337 -37.16 18.31 11.82
C THR A 337 -35.67 17.97 12.00
N PRO A 338 -35.28 17.28 13.08
CA PRO A 338 -33.92 16.74 13.24
C PRO A 338 -33.48 15.92 12.02
N TRP A 339 -32.20 15.98 11.65
CA TRP A 339 -31.69 15.28 10.46
C TRP A 339 -31.96 13.77 10.50
N LYS A 340 -31.81 13.13 11.67
CA LYS A 340 -32.06 11.71 11.85
C LYS A 340 -33.50 11.28 11.56
N ASP A 341 -34.47 12.18 11.78
CA ASP A 341 -35.91 11.93 11.69
C ASP A 341 -36.47 12.32 10.31
N LEU A 342 -35.64 12.84 9.40
CA LEU A 342 -36.04 13.15 8.04
C LEU A 342 -36.39 11.88 7.23
N PRO A 343 -37.39 11.96 6.33
CA PRO A 343 -37.70 10.87 5.41
C PRO A 343 -36.45 10.41 4.64
N ALA A 344 -36.29 9.10 4.44
CA ALA A 344 -35.12 8.53 3.77
C ALA A 344 -34.94 9.10 2.34
N GLU A 345 -36.04 9.27 1.62
CA GLU A 345 -36.03 9.89 0.29
C GLU A 345 -35.55 11.35 0.33
N ALA A 346 -36.05 12.15 1.29
CA ALA A 346 -35.62 13.54 1.46
C ALA A 346 -34.11 13.63 1.75
N ARG A 347 -33.59 12.79 2.65
CA ARG A 347 -32.14 12.72 2.94
C ARG A 347 -31.34 12.37 1.70
N GLN A 348 -31.77 11.37 0.93
CA GLN A 348 -31.09 10.96 -0.29
C GLN A 348 -31.06 12.09 -1.33
N LYS A 349 -32.18 12.81 -1.50
CA LYS A 349 -32.29 13.92 -2.46
C LYS A 349 -31.46 15.14 -2.02
N ILE A 350 -31.36 15.40 -0.72
CA ILE A 350 -30.48 16.46 -0.19
C ILE A 350 -29.00 16.10 -0.44
N LEU A 351 -28.59 14.85 -0.21
CA LEU A 351 -27.19 14.44 -0.33
C LEU A 351 -26.74 14.26 -1.78
N TYR A 352 -27.53 13.56 -2.61
CA TYR A 352 -27.17 13.13 -3.96
C TYR A 352 -27.86 13.92 -5.07
N GLY A 353 -28.79 14.81 -4.72
CA GLY A 353 -29.51 15.65 -5.67
C GLY A 353 -30.79 15.02 -6.19
N THR A 354 -31.52 15.79 -7.00
CA THR A 354 -32.84 15.40 -7.52
C THR A 354 -32.78 14.53 -8.78
N GLY A 355 -31.59 14.24 -9.32
CA GLY A 355 -31.43 13.41 -10.52
C GLY A 355 -31.93 14.09 -11.80
N GLY A 356 -31.88 15.42 -11.87
CA GLY A 356 -32.35 16.22 -13.01
C GLY A 356 -33.80 16.67 -12.91
N GLU A 357 -34.55 16.17 -11.91
CA GLU A 357 -35.90 16.64 -11.63
C GLU A 357 -35.87 18.09 -11.11
N LYS A 358 -36.63 18.98 -11.75
CA LYS A 358 -36.64 20.41 -11.39
C LYS A 358 -37.49 20.65 -10.14
N LEU A 359 -36.97 21.50 -9.25
CA LEU A 359 -37.68 22.04 -8.09
C LEU A 359 -38.22 23.42 -8.44
N GLU A 360 -39.40 23.75 -7.92
CA GLU A 360 -39.97 25.09 -7.98
C GLU A 360 -39.31 25.96 -6.91
N LEU A 361 -38.40 26.84 -7.32
CA LEU A 361 -37.65 27.70 -6.41
C LEU A 361 -38.28 29.09 -6.38
N LYS A 362 -38.76 29.49 -5.21
CA LYS A 362 -39.34 30.82 -4.95
C LYS A 362 -38.29 31.70 -4.30
N TYR A 363 -37.92 32.79 -4.96
CA TYR A 363 -37.02 33.79 -4.37
C TYR A 363 -37.79 35.05 -4.01
N ASP A 364 -37.43 35.63 -2.87
CA ASP A 364 -37.90 36.92 -2.43
C ASP A 364 -36.68 37.82 -2.18
N ARG A 365 -36.52 38.85 -3.02
CA ARG A 365 -35.45 39.86 -2.89
C ARG A 365 -36.01 41.19 -2.40
N GLY A 366 -37.07 41.17 -1.59
CA GLY A 366 -37.69 42.38 -1.04
C GLY A 366 -38.14 43.34 -2.15
N THR A 367 -37.56 44.54 -2.19
CA THR A 367 -37.93 45.60 -3.14
C THR A 367 -37.56 45.31 -4.60
N ALA A 368 -36.72 44.31 -4.88
CA ALA A 368 -36.26 43.95 -6.22
C ALA A 368 -37.18 42.93 -6.95
N GLY A 369 -38.29 42.52 -6.32
CA GLY A 369 -39.30 41.64 -6.91
C GLY A 369 -39.24 40.18 -6.44
N HIS A 370 -40.35 39.48 -6.65
CA HIS A 370 -40.57 38.06 -6.35
C HIS A 370 -40.69 37.28 -7.67
N GLY A 371 -40.11 36.09 -7.72
CA GLY A 371 -40.12 35.27 -8.93
C GLY A 371 -39.99 33.78 -8.63
N VAL A 372 -40.33 32.98 -9.64
CA VAL A 372 -40.26 31.52 -9.60
C VAL A 372 -39.38 31.06 -10.76
N TYR A 373 -38.44 30.16 -10.48
CA TYR A 373 -37.71 29.49 -11.53
C TYR A 373 -37.50 28.01 -11.18
N TYR A 374 -37.30 27.20 -12.22
CA TYR A 374 -37.24 25.76 -12.11
C TYR A 374 -35.82 25.26 -12.31
N GLN A 375 -35.21 24.75 -11.25
CA GLN A 375 -33.85 24.21 -11.30
C GLN A 375 -33.75 22.89 -10.55
N ALA A 376 -33.00 21.94 -11.12
CA ALA A 376 -32.69 20.70 -10.43
C ALA A 376 -31.61 20.95 -9.37
N PHE A 377 -31.73 20.27 -8.23
CA PHE A 377 -30.72 20.36 -7.18
C PHE A 377 -29.63 19.31 -7.41
N GLU A 378 -28.37 19.74 -7.46
CA GLU A 378 -27.23 18.85 -7.72
C GLU A 378 -26.89 17.93 -6.55
N GLY A 379 -27.33 18.27 -5.33
CA GLY A 379 -26.99 17.55 -4.10
C GLY A 379 -25.73 18.08 -3.41
N LEU A 380 -25.66 17.93 -2.10
CA LEU A 380 -24.52 18.41 -1.31
C LEU A 380 -23.20 17.66 -1.64
N LEU A 381 -23.23 16.33 -1.74
CA LEU A 381 -22.02 15.53 -1.98
C LEU A 381 -21.42 15.80 -3.38
N PRO A 382 -22.22 15.81 -4.47
CA PRO A 382 -21.72 16.19 -5.79
C PRO A 382 -21.25 17.65 -5.85
N ASN A 383 -21.95 18.58 -5.19
CA ASN A 383 -21.57 20.00 -5.12
C ASN A 383 -20.18 20.17 -4.50
N VAL A 384 -19.93 19.60 -3.32
CA VAL A 384 -18.64 19.69 -2.62
C VAL A 384 -17.54 19.06 -3.48
N THR A 385 -17.78 17.87 -4.01
CA THR A 385 -16.78 17.15 -4.83
C THR A 385 -16.43 17.93 -6.11
N ARG A 386 -17.42 18.52 -6.79
CA ARG A 386 -17.22 19.34 -7.99
C ARG A 386 -16.48 20.64 -7.65
N ARG A 387 -16.94 21.36 -6.62
CA ARG A 387 -16.32 22.62 -6.17
C ARG A 387 -14.86 22.43 -5.80
N TYR A 388 -14.52 21.35 -5.08
CA TYR A 388 -13.14 21.01 -4.76
C TYR A 388 -12.28 20.83 -6.03
N ARG A 389 -12.80 20.14 -7.06
CA ARG A 389 -12.07 19.88 -8.31
C ARG A 389 -11.91 21.11 -9.20
N GLU A 390 -12.94 21.95 -9.29
CA GLU A 390 -12.96 23.10 -10.20
C GLU A 390 -12.30 24.36 -9.60
N THR A 391 -12.28 24.47 -8.27
CA THR A 391 -11.72 25.67 -7.62
C THR A 391 -10.21 25.72 -7.77
N GLN A 392 -9.68 26.88 -8.14
CA GLN A 392 -8.23 27.13 -8.27
C GLN A 392 -7.60 27.75 -7.01
N SER A 393 -8.41 28.21 -6.04
CA SER A 393 -7.92 28.79 -4.79
C SER A 393 -7.55 27.70 -3.77
N ASP A 394 -6.31 27.71 -3.28
CA ASP A 394 -5.84 26.78 -2.26
C ASP A 394 -6.56 26.93 -0.93
N TYR A 395 -6.98 28.15 -0.58
CA TYR A 395 -7.80 28.41 0.60
C TYR A 395 -9.14 27.68 0.49
N ALA A 396 -9.86 27.88 -0.62
CA ALA A 396 -11.16 27.25 -0.82
C ALA A 396 -11.04 25.72 -0.96
N LYS A 397 -9.95 25.20 -1.53
CA LYS A 397 -9.68 23.75 -1.55
C LYS A 397 -9.57 23.18 -0.14
N LYS A 398 -8.81 23.81 0.75
CA LYS A 398 -8.66 23.38 2.15
C LYS A 398 -9.99 23.41 2.90
N GLU A 399 -10.81 24.43 2.66
CA GLU A 399 -12.16 24.51 3.24
C GLU A 399 -13.06 23.36 2.80
N TYR A 400 -13.07 23.01 1.50
CA TYR A 400 -13.85 21.85 1.04
C TYR A 400 -13.26 20.51 1.49
N GLU A 401 -11.93 20.40 1.55
CA GLU A 401 -11.22 19.19 2.00
C GLU A 401 -11.60 18.79 3.43
N ALA A 402 -11.90 19.75 4.31
CA ALA A 402 -12.40 19.49 5.67
C ALA A 402 -13.72 18.70 5.71
N PHE A 403 -14.50 18.70 4.62
CA PHE A 403 -15.76 17.96 4.48
C PHE A 403 -15.62 16.69 3.63
N MET A 404 -14.40 16.30 3.30
CA MET A 404 -14.13 15.14 2.45
C MET A 404 -13.38 14.06 3.23
N ALA A 405 -13.70 12.81 2.92
CA ALA A 405 -13.02 11.65 3.44
C ALA A 405 -12.36 10.87 2.32
N THR A 406 -11.27 10.19 2.66
CA THR A 406 -10.57 9.30 1.75
C THR A 406 -11.35 7.98 1.64
N ARG A 407 -11.79 7.60 0.45
CA ARG A 407 -12.49 6.32 0.18
C ARG A 407 -11.78 5.48 -0.86
N PRO A 408 -11.91 4.14 -0.82
CA PRO A 408 -11.39 3.27 -1.87
C PRO A 408 -11.93 3.70 -3.24
N CYS A 409 -11.04 3.75 -4.22
CA CYS A 409 -11.40 4.08 -5.60
C CYS A 409 -12.43 3.07 -6.12
N PRO A 410 -13.55 3.52 -6.72
CA PRO A 410 -14.62 2.61 -7.16
C PRO A 410 -14.23 1.72 -8.35
N VAL A 411 -13.16 2.07 -9.08
CA VAL A 411 -12.71 1.32 -10.27
C VAL A 411 -11.73 0.20 -9.92
N CYS A 412 -10.73 0.50 -9.09
CA CYS A 412 -9.77 -0.52 -8.64
C CYS A 412 -10.06 -1.08 -7.26
N HIS A 413 -11.14 -0.62 -6.59
CA HIS A 413 -11.53 -1.04 -5.24
C HIS A 413 -10.40 -0.95 -4.21
N GLY A 414 -9.55 0.08 -4.30
CA GLY A 414 -8.39 0.24 -3.41
C GLY A 414 -7.11 -0.43 -3.90
N GLN A 415 -7.17 -1.28 -4.95
CA GLN A 415 -6.04 -2.11 -5.35
C GLN A 415 -4.94 -1.39 -6.15
N ARG A 416 -5.13 -0.10 -6.48
CA ARG A 416 -4.16 0.77 -7.17
C ARG A 416 -3.78 0.37 -8.61
N LEU A 417 -4.02 -0.87 -9.01
CA LEU A 417 -3.61 -1.42 -10.29
C LEU A 417 -4.69 -1.29 -11.38
N SER A 418 -4.24 -1.32 -12.63
CA SER A 418 -5.10 -1.39 -13.81
C SER A 418 -5.92 -2.69 -13.81
N GLU A 419 -7.03 -2.70 -14.53
CA GLU A 419 -7.88 -3.88 -14.67
C GLU A 419 -7.11 -5.07 -15.27
N VAL A 420 -6.25 -4.81 -16.25
CA VAL A 420 -5.44 -5.82 -16.94
C VAL A 420 -4.39 -6.41 -15.99
N SER A 421 -3.71 -5.56 -15.20
CA SER A 421 -2.69 -6.00 -14.23
C SER A 421 -3.29 -6.85 -13.09
N ARG A 422 -4.52 -6.53 -12.67
CA ARG A 422 -5.24 -7.28 -11.62
C ARG A 422 -5.68 -8.66 -12.07
N ALA A 423 -5.86 -8.85 -13.37
CA ALA A 423 -6.30 -10.12 -13.92
C ALA A 423 -5.16 -11.13 -14.11
N VAL A 424 -3.93 -10.81 -13.70
CA VAL A 424 -2.81 -11.76 -13.71
C VAL A 424 -2.65 -12.40 -12.34
N THR A 425 -2.58 -13.73 -12.31
CA THR A 425 -2.52 -14.51 -11.07
C THR A 425 -1.29 -15.41 -11.00
N VAL A 426 -0.79 -15.65 -9.79
CA VAL A 426 0.22 -16.68 -9.49
C VAL A 426 -0.38 -17.58 -8.41
N GLY A 427 -0.40 -18.90 -8.61
CA GLY A 427 -1.08 -19.82 -7.69
C GLY A 427 -2.56 -19.50 -7.46
N GLY A 428 -3.24 -18.95 -8.48
CA GLY A 428 -4.63 -18.51 -8.41
C GLY A 428 -4.87 -17.17 -7.69
N MET A 429 -3.81 -16.48 -7.22
CA MET A 429 -3.92 -15.22 -6.47
C MET A 429 -3.45 -14.02 -7.27
N GLY A 430 -4.23 -12.93 -7.25
CA GLY A 430 -3.82 -11.63 -7.81
C GLY A 430 -2.72 -10.97 -6.99
N LEU A 431 -1.89 -10.15 -7.64
CA LEU A 431 -0.74 -9.51 -6.98
C LEU A 431 -1.14 -8.66 -5.77
N TRP A 432 -2.19 -7.84 -5.92
CA TRP A 432 -2.63 -6.97 -4.84
C TRP A 432 -3.32 -7.75 -3.72
N ASP A 433 -4.02 -8.84 -4.06
CA ASP A 433 -4.65 -9.71 -3.07
C ASP A 433 -3.59 -10.38 -2.19
N PHE A 434 -2.48 -10.83 -2.80
CA PHE A 434 -1.29 -11.29 -2.05
C PHE A 434 -0.76 -10.19 -1.12
N CYS A 435 -0.71 -8.93 -1.58
CA CYS A 435 -0.25 -7.83 -0.75
C CYS A 435 -1.18 -7.51 0.43
N CYS A 436 -2.44 -7.95 0.38
CA CYS A 436 -3.41 -7.80 1.46
C CYS A 436 -3.36 -8.91 2.50
N LEU A 437 -2.65 -10.01 2.23
CA LEU A 437 -2.33 -11.01 3.25
C LEU A 437 -1.43 -10.38 4.33
N ASN A 438 -1.57 -10.87 5.56
CA ASN A 438 -0.56 -10.57 6.57
C ASN A 438 0.75 -11.33 6.26
N VAL A 439 1.86 -10.95 6.89
CA VAL A 439 3.18 -11.54 6.60
C VAL A 439 3.21 -13.05 6.87
N ASP A 440 2.49 -13.54 7.89
CA ASP A 440 2.40 -14.98 8.18
C ASP A 440 1.66 -15.74 7.05
N GLU A 441 0.48 -15.25 6.66
CA GLU A 441 -0.31 -15.81 5.56
C GLU A 441 0.44 -15.75 4.22
N ALA A 442 1.18 -14.67 3.96
CA ALA A 442 1.99 -14.52 2.77
C ALA A 442 3.15 -15.54 2.73
N LEU A 443 3.81 -15.79 3.87
CA LEU A 443 4.84 -16.83 3.97
C LEU A 443 4.25 -18.23 3.75
N ASP A 444 3.10 -18.51 4.36
CA ASP A 444 2.43 -19.80 4.23
C ASP A 444 1.99 -20.05 2.79
N PHE A 445 1.43 -19.04 2.11
CA PHE A 445 1.11 -19.11 0.68
C PHE A 445 2.35 -19.47 -0.16
N LEU A 446 3.47 -18.78 0.05
CA LEU A 446 4.70 -19.04 -0.73
C LEU A 446 5.35 -20.39 -0.41
N ASN A 447 5.10 -20.96 0.76
CA ASN A 447 5.59 -22.29 1.12
C ASN A 447 4.80 -23.41 0.46
N HIS A 448 3.53 -23.18 0.17
CA HIS A 448 2.66 -24.14 -0.53
C HIS A 448 2.48 -23.81 -2.02
N LEU A 449 3.15 -22.78 -2.53
CA LEU A 449 3.11 -22.42 -3.93
C LEU A 449 3.87 -23.46 -4.76
N GLU A 450 3.13 -24.28 -5.50
CA GLU A 450 3.68 -25.23 -6.45
C GLU A 450 3.86 -24.59 -7.81
N LEU A 451 5.09 -24.59 -8.31
CA LEU A 451 5.45 -24.20 -9.68
C LEU A 451 6.07 -25.41 -10.38
N SER A 452 5.76 -25.61 -11.66
CA SER A 452 6.22 -26.76 -12.43
C SER A 452 7.19 -26.36 -13.54
N GLY A 453 8.07 -27.30 -13.93
CA GLY A 453 8.96 -27.15 -15.08
C GLY A 453 9.84 -25.90 -15.04
N ASN A 454 9.84 -25.13 -16.14
CA ASN A 454 10.67 -23.95 -16.31
C ASN A 454 10.31 -22.80 -15.35
N ASP A 455 9.05 -22.70 -14.93
CA ASP A 455 8.59 -21.62 -14.05
C ASP A 455 9.24 -21.69 -12.67
N ALA A 456 9.42 -22.91 -12.14
CA ALA A 456 10.11 -23.12 -10.88
C ALA A 456 11.58 -22.66 -10.92
N VAL A 457 12.26 -22.91 -12.05
CA VAL A 457 13.66 -22.51 -12.24
C VAL A 457 13.77 -20.98 -12.35
N ILE A 458 12.89 -20.35 -13.12
CA ILE A 458 12.89 -18.89 -13.33
C ILE A 458 12.53 -18.16 -12.01
N ALA A 459 11.55 -18.67 -11.26
CA ALA A 459 11.07 -18.04 -10.04
C ALA A 459 11.93 -18.34 -8.80
N GLY A 460 12.75 -19.40 -8.81
CA GLY A 460 13.42 -19.91 -7.62
C GLY A 460 14.21 -18.87 -6.82
N GLN A 461 15.05 -18.08 -7.51
CA GLN A 461 15.84 -17.02 -6.84
C GLN A 461 14.95 -15.89 -6.31
N VAL A 462 13.91 -15.50 -7.07
CA VAL A 462 12.98 -14.43 -6.69
C VAL A 462 12.16 -14.85 -5.47
N LEU A 463 11.67 -16.08 -5.44
CA LEU A 463 10.94 -16.65 -4.31
C LEU A 463 11.81 -16.71 -3.05
N LYS A 464 13.08 -17.08 -3.19
CA LYS A 464 14.04 -17.10 -2.07
C LYS A 464 14.18 -15.72 -1.45
N GLU A 465 14.33 -14.67 -2.26
CA GLU A 465 14.43 -13.28 -1.79
C GLU A 465 13.14 -12.79 -1.12
N ILE A 466 11.97 -13.09 -1.69
CA ILE A 466 10.68 -12.71 -1.09
C ILE A 466 10.51 -13.38 0.28
N LYS A 467 10.75 -14.70 0.37
CA LYS A 467 10.64 -15.46 1.62
C LYS A 467 11.62 -14.95 2.68
N ALA A 468 12.86 -14.63 2.30
CA ALA A 468 13.84 -14.08 3.22
C ALA A 468 13.38 -12.74 3.81
N ARG A 469 12.92 -11.80 2.97
CA ARG A 469 12.45 -10.49 3.41
C ARG A 469 11.20 -10.54 4.28
N LEU A 470 10.23 -11.39 3.93
CA LEU A 470 9.08 -11.66 4.79
C LEU A 470 9.50 -12.29 6.14
N GLY A 471 10.47 -13.20 6.11
CA GLY A 471 11.08 -13.78 7.31
C GLY A 471 11.72 -12.73 8.22
N PHE A 472 12.40 -11.74 7.66
CA PHE A 472 12.96 -10.62 8.44
C PHE A 472 11.88 -9.75 9.07
N LEU A 473 10.79 -9.46 8.35
CA LEU A 473 9.63 -8.74 8.94
C LEU A 473 9.03 -9.52 10.12
N LYS A 474 8.94 -10.85 9.99
CA LYS A 474 8.48 -11.73 11.07
C LYS A 474 9.45 -11.72 12.26
N SER A 475 10.76 -11.74 12.03
CA SER A 475 11.77 -11.74 13.11
C SER A 475 11.79 -10.45 13.91
N VAL A 476 11.50 -9.30 13.29
CA VAL A 476 11.37 -8.00 13.98
C VAL A 476 9.97 -7.77 14.58
N GLY A 477 9.13 -8.81 14.69
CA GLY A 477 7.83 -8.70 15.37
C GLY A 477 6.76 -7.95 14.57
N LEU A 478 6.81 -8.00 13.23
CA LEU A 478 5.79 -7.43 12.34
C LEU A 478 4.97 -8.47 11.53
N PRO A 479 4.63 -9.67 12.06
CA PRO A 479 3.90 -10.68 11.28
C PRO A 479 2.47 -10.26 10.91
N TYR A 480 1.88 -9.34 11.68
CA TYR A 480 0.49 -8.89 11.51
C TYR A 480 0.31 -7.82 10.41
N LEU A 481 1.40 -7.27 9.87
CA LEU A 481 1.31 -6.25 8.84
C LEU A 481 0.96 -6.85 7.48
N THR A 482 0.26 -6.09 6.66
CA THR A 482 0.07 -6.39 5.24
C THR A 482 1.05 -5.56 4.40
N LEU A 483 1.45 -6.09 3.24
CA LEU A 483 2.34 -5.36 2.31
C LEU A 483 1.61 -4.17 1.64
N SER A 484 0.28 -4.21 1.60
CA SER A 484 -0.59 -3.16 1.05
C SER A 484 -0.78 -1.98 2.01
N ARG A 485 -0.45 -2.13 3.31
CA ARG A 485 -0.59 -1.04 4.30
C ARG A 485 0.24 0.18 3.89
N ALA A 486 -0.40 1.34 3.89
CA ALA A 486 0.26 2.60 3.55
C ALA A 486 1.38 2.92 4.55
N ALA A 487 2.55 3.35 4.05
CA ALA A 487 3.71 3.63 4.90
C ALA A 487 3.45 4.77 5.89
N ALA A 488 2.61 5.74 5.51
CA ALA A 488 2.23 6.87 6.34
C ALA A 488 1.37 6.51 7.57
N THR A 489 0.78 5.30 7.62
CA THR A 489 -0.05 4.86 8.76
C THR A 489 0.73 4.01 9.76
N LEU A 490 2.02 3.80 9.53
CA LEU A 490 2.89 3.08 10.45
C LEU A 490 3.24 3.96 11.66
N SER A 491 3.26 3.36 12.84
CA SER A 491 3.87 3.99 14.01
C SER A 491 5.39 4.16 13.83
N GLY A 492 6.01 5.06 14.60
CA GLY A 492 7.46 5.26 14.58
C GLY A 492 8.24 3.96 14.78
N GLY A 493 7.85 3.17 15.78
CA GLY A 493 8.46 1.86 16.05
C GLY A 493 8.22 0.81 14.95
N GLU A 494 7.03 0.78 14.31
CA GLU A 494 6.79 -0.11 13.16
C GLU A 494 7.71 0.24 11.98
N ALA A 495 7.80 1.52 11.64
CA ALA A 495 8.64 1.98 10.54
C ALA A 495 10.14 1.73 10.80
N GLN A 496 10.58 1.96 12.04
CA GLN A 496 11.93 1.67 12.47
C GLN A 496 12.26 0.19 12.32
N ARG A 497 11.37 -0.70 12.78
CA ARG A 497 11.55 -2.16 12.66
C ARG A 497 11.51 -2.63 11.20
N ILE A 498 10.68 -2.03 10.35
CA ILE A 498 10.74 -2.27 8.89
C ILE A 498 12.12 -1.91 8.33
N ARG A 499 12.65 -0.74 8.70
CA ARG A 499 13.97 -0.30 8.25
C ARG A 499 15.06 -1.26 8.74
N LEU A 500 15.00 -1.71 9.98
CA LEU A 500 15.89 -2.74 10.53
C LEU A 500 15.82 -4.05 9.71
N ALA A 501 14.62 -4.55 9.41
CA ALA A 501 14.44 -5.73 8.57
C ALA A 501 15.06 -5.56 7.18
N THR A 502 14.89 -4.39 6.55
CA THR A 502 15.52 -4.06 5.25
C THR A 502 17.05 -4.05 5.35
N GLN A 503 17.63 -3.52 6.43
CA GLN A 503 19.09 -3.51 6.63
C GLN A 503 19.67 -4.90 6.88
N ILE A 504 18.92 -5.80 7.51
CA ILE A 504 19.37 -7.20 7.64
C ILE A 504 19.35 -7.89 6.29
N GLY A 505 18.35 -7.59 5.45
CA GLY A 505 18.24 -8.12 4.10
C GLY A 505 19.35 -7.66 3.16
N SER A 506 19.92 -6.47 3.36
CA SER A 506 21.03 -5.98 2.51
C SER A 506 22.35 -6.71 2.75
N SER A 507 22.48 -7.44 3.86
CA SER A 507 23.67 -8.24 4.20
C SER A 507 24.99 -7.47 4.10
N LEU A 508 24.97 -6.18 4.44
CA LEU A 508 26.17 -5.34 4.45
C LEU A 508 27.09 -5.75 5.61
N MET A 509 28.39 -5.60 5.41
CA MET A 509 29.45 -5.86 6.39
C MET A 509 30.34 -4.63 6.54
N GLY A 510 30.96 -4.46 7.72
CA GLY A 510 31.82 -3.31 8.01
C GLY A 510 31.07 -1.99 8.11
N VAL A 511 29.77 -2.03 8.45
CA VAL A 511 28.91 -0.84 8.64
C VAL A 511 28.78 -0.52 10.12
N LEU A 512 28.68 0.77 10.44
CA LEU A 512 28.29 1.26 11.76
C LEU A 512 26.78 1.57 11.77
N TYR A 513 25.98 0.71 12.40
CA TYR A 513 24.55 0.93 12.54
C TYR A 513 24.24 1.70 13.83
N ILE A 514 23.48 2.79 13.72
CA ILE A 514 23.15 3.65 14.86
C ILE A 514 21.64 3.67 15.02
N LEU A 515 21.13 3.14 16.15
CA LEU A 515 19.71 2.88 16.38
C LEU A 515 19.17 3.75 17.53
N ASP A 516 17.98 4.33 17.35
CA ASP A 516 17.33 5.21 18.33
C ASP A 516 16.16 4.50 19.03
N GLU A 517 16.39 3.92 20.21
CA GLU A 517 15.37 3.26 21.03
C GLU A 517 14.50 2.24 20.26
N PRO A 518 15.10 1.20 19.64
CA PRO A 518 14.37 0.23 18.82
C PRO A 518 13.31 -0.58 19.57
N SER A 519 13.32 -0.59 20.91
CA SER A 519 12.28 -1.21 21.73
C SER A 519 10.97 -0.40 21.76
N ILE A 520 10.94 0.85 21.27
CA ILE A 520 9.74 1.69 21.31
C ILE A 520 8.55 1.03 20.60
N GLY A 521 7.42 0.99 21.31
CA GLY A 521 6.17 0.44 20.80
C GLY A 521 6.22 -1.06 20.52
N LEU A 522 7.23 -1.75 21.06
CA LEU A 522 7.33 -3.20 21.11
C LEU A 522 6.84 -3.69 22.48
N HIS A 523 6.23 -4.87 22.50
CA HIS A 523 5.82 -5.50 23.74
C HIS A 523 6.99 -6.31 24.32
N GLN A 524 7.13 -6.38 25.66
CA GLN A 524 8.26 -7.08 26.31
C GLN A 524 8.49 -8.49 25.78
N ARG A 525 7.41 -9.24 25.55
CA ARG A 525 7.43 -10.59 24.94
C ARG A 525 8.23 -10.67 23.63
N ASP A 526 8.21 -9.63 22.81
CA ASP A 526 8.86 -9.62 21.50
C ASP A 526 10.25 -8.96 21.55
N ASN A 527 10.69 -8.50 22.72
CA ASN A 527 11.99 -7.83 22.92
C ASN A 527 13.18 -8.78 22.68
N ASP A 528 13.08 -10.03 23.14
CA ASP A 528 14.12 -11.05 22.89
C ASP A 528 14.38 -11.28 21.40
N LYS A 529 13.32 -11.21 20.58
CA LYS A 529 13.44 -11.36 19.12
C LYS A 529 14.16 -10.17 18.50
N LEU A 530 13.90 -8.96 18.99
CA LEU A 530 14.62 -7.76 18.58
C LEU A 530 16.10 -7.88 18.95
N ILE A 531 16.42 -8.24 20.19
CA ILE A 531 17.80 -8.42 20.66
C ILE A 531 18.53 -9.48 19.83
N ALA A 532 17.90 -10.63 19.57
CA ALA A 532 18.47 -11.67 18.70
C ALA A 532 18.75 -11.15 17.28
N THR A 533 17.88 -10.29 16.78
CA THR A 533 18.03 -9.66 15.47
C THR A 533 19.18 -8.65 15.45
N LEU A 534 19.35 -7.85 16.50
CA LEU A 534 20.49 -6.94 16.66
C LEU A 534 21.81 -7.69 16.75
N LYS A 535 21.86 -8.78 17.54
CA LYS A 535 23.03 -9.66 17.63
C LYS A 535 23.38 -10.26 16.27
N ARG A 536 22.39 -10.74 15.51
CA ARG A 536 22.62 -11.22 14.15
C ARG A 536 23.22 -10.13 13.24
N LEU A 537 22.73 -8.89 13.32
CA LEU A 537 23.28 -7.79 12.50
C LEU A 537 24.73 -7.49 12.87
N ARG A 538 25.08 -7.55 14.16
CA ARG A 538 26.45 -7.47 14.67
C ARG A 538 27.30 -8.63 14.14
N ASP A 539 26.82 -9.86 14.26
CA ASP A 539 27.54 -11.09 13.93
C ASP A 539 27.82 -11.24 12.42
N LEU A 540 27.14 -10.47 11.57
CA LEU A 540 27.51 -10.31 10.16
C LEU A 540 28.83 -9.54 9.95
N GLY A 541 29.46 -9.01 11.00
CA GLY A 541 30.67 -8.19 10.93
C GLY A 541 30.36 -6.70 10.91
N ASN A 542 29.35 -6.26 11.67
CA ASN A 542 28.99 -4.86 11.81
C ASN A 542 29.11 -4.41 13.26
N THR A 543 29.26 -3.10 13.47
CA THR A 543 29.22 -2.48 14.80
C THR A 543 27.85 -1.83 15.00
N LEU A 544 27.22 -2.07 16.15
CA LEU A 544 25.93 -1.48 16.49
C LEU A 544 26.09 -0.51 17.64
N LEU A 545 25.51 0.67 17.49
CA LEU A 545 25.45 1.72 18.50
C LEU A 545 23.98 2.04 18.78
N VAL A 546 23.46 1.52 19.88
CA VAL A 546 22.03 1.56 20.21
C VAL A 546 21.80 2.52 21.36
N VAL A 547 21.01 3.57 21.14
CA VAL A 547 20.51 4.41 22.25
C VAL A 547 19.32 3.70 22.87
N GLU A 548 19.40 3.32 24.15
CA GLU A 548 18.34 2.54 24.81
C GLU A 548 18.22 2.83 26.31
N HIS A 549 17.04 2.48 26.81
CA HIS A 549 16.64 2.55 28.22
C HIS A 549 16.07 1.23 28.75
N ASP A 550 15.85 0.25 27.88
CA ASP A 550 15.39 -1.09 28.24
C ASP A 550 16.47 -1.92 28.96
N GLU A 551 16.05 -2.57 30.04
CA GLU A 551 16.93 -3.36 30.90
C GLU A 551 17.49 -4.59 30.16
N ASP A 552 16.64 -5.34 29.46
CA ASP A 552 17.06 -6.56 28.76
C ASP A 552 18.08 -6.26 27.66
N THR A 553 17.89 -5.14 26.94
CA THR A 553 18.81 -4.69 25.90
C THR A 553 20.16 -4.28 26.49
N MET A 554 20.18 -3.53 27.59
CA MET A 554 21.42 -3.19 28.29
C MET A 554 22.14 -4.45 28.79
N ARG A 555 21.41 -5.40 29.37
CA ARG A 555 21.99 -6.67 29.86
C ARG A 555 22.54 -7.55 28.73
N ALA A 556 21.98 -7.44 27.52
CA ALA A 556 22.41 -8.20 26.36
C ALA A 556 23.56 -7.53 25.56
N ALA A 557 23.93 -6.30 25.91
CA ALA A 557 24.97 -5.52 25.24
C ALA A 557 26.37 -6.09 25.53
N ASP A 558 27.28 -5.92 24.57
CA ASP A 558 28.69 -6.28 24.76
C ASP A 558 29.47 -5.14 25.46
N PHE A 559 28.99 -3.90 25.33
CA PHE A 559 29.59 -2.70 25.92
C PHE A 559 28.50 -1.64 26.16
N ILE A 560 28.57 -0.92 27.27
CA ILE A 560 27.61 0.10 27.65
C ILE A 560 28.34 1.42 27.89
N VAL A 561 27.72 2.52 27.47
CA VAL A 561 28.18 3.90 27.71
C VAL A 561 27.06 4.65 28.42
N ASP A 562 27.29 5.00 29.69
CA ASP A 562 26.35 5.81 30.48
C ASP A 562 26.68 7.30 30.32
N VAL A 563 25.77 8.03 29.68
CA VAL A 563 25.96 9.43 29.29
C VAL A 563 25.22 10.36 30.25
N GLY A 564 25.99 11.26 30.86
CA GLY A 564 25.58 12.40 31.66
C GLY A 564 24.95 12.03 33.01
N PRO A 565 25.41 12.60 34.14
CA PRO A 565 24.77 12.38 35.44
C PRO A 565 23.41 13.10 35.55
N GLY A 566 23.11 14.00 34.61
CA GLY A 566 21.91 14.82 34.54
C GLY A 566 21.50 15.14 33.10
N ALA A 567 20.53 16.05 32.93
CA ALA A 567 20.02 16.52 31.64
C ALA A 567 20.49 17.94 31.31
N GLY A 568 20.55 18.29 30.02
CA GLY A 568 20.92 19.62 29.54
C GLY A 568 22.33 20.00 29.93
N ILE A 569 22.51 21.19 30.52
CA ILE A 569 23.83 21.69 31.00
C ILE A 569 24.47 20.80 32.07
N ASN A 570 23.66 20.01 32.79
CA ASN A 570 24.11 19.06 33.80
C ASN A 570 24.42 17.67 33.24
N GLY A 571 24.19 17.45 31.94
CA GLY A 571 24.58 16.24 31.22
C GLY A 571 25.94 16.39 30.52
N GLY A 572 26.10 15.71 29.39
CA GLY A 572 27.19 15.97 28.45
C GLY A 572 28.54 15.34 28.79
N GLU A 573 28.60 14.47 29.80
CA GLU A 573 29.81 13.79 30.26
C GLU A 573 29.65 12.27 30.11
N ILE A 574 30.75 11.53 30.00
CA ILE A 574 30.70 10.06 30.09
C ILE A 574 30.87 9.69 31.57
N VAL A 575 29.83 9.11 32.17
CA VAL A 575 29.83 8.72 33.58
C VAL A 575 30.58 7.41 33.77
N ALA A 576 30.29 6.43 32.92
CA ALA A 576 30.97 5.15 32.85
C ALA A 576 30.90 4.60 31.42
N ALA A 577 31.91 3.82 31.04
CA ALA A 577 31.94 3.07 29.79
C ALA A 577 32.66 1.74 30.03
N GLY A 578 32.00 0.61 29.72
CA GLY A 578 32.54 -0.71 30.05
C GLY A 578 31.54 -1.84 29.88
N SER A 579 31.83 -2.96 30.55
CA SER A 579 30.90 -4.09 30.69
C SER A 579 29.71 -3.74 31.57
N LEU A 580 28.67 -4.59 31.58
CA LEU A 580 27.52 -4.43 32.46
C LEU A 580 27.95 -4.35 33.94
N GLU A 581 28.92 -5.17 34.33
CA GLU A 581 29.48 -5.22 35.67
C GLU A 581 30.16 -3.90 36.05
N ASP A 582 30.91 -3.29 35.11
CA ASP A 582 31.56 -2.00 35.32
C ASP A 582 30.53 -0.89 35.56
N ILE A 583 29.44 -0.87 34.78
CA ILE A 583 28.35 0.12 34.95
C ILE A 583 27.66 -0.07 36.31
N MET A 584 27.40 -1.30 36.74
CA MET A 584 26.78 -1.58 38.04
C MET A 584 27.70 -1.26 39.23
N ALA A 585 29.02 -1.34 39.03
CA ALA A 585 30.01 -1.01 40.03
C ALA A 585 30.19 0.51 40.21
N GLU A 586 30.04 1.31 39.14
CA GLU A 586 30.22 2.76 39.17
C GLU A 586 29.15 3.46 40.05
N PRO A 587 29.52 4.05 41.20
CA PRO A 587 28.55 4.70 42.08
C PRO A 587 27.90 5.95 41.48
N ARG A 588 28.58 6.66 40.56
CA ARG A 588 28.04 7.85 39.89
C ARG A 588 26.99 7.51 38.83
N SER A 589 26.97 6.27 38.33
CA SER A 589 26.02 5.83 37.31
C SER A 589 24.63 5.68 37.91
N LEU A 590 23.70 6.56 37.52
CA LEU A 590 22.30 6.41 37.90
C LEU A 590 21.73 5.13 37.30
N THR A 591 22.08 4.85 36.05
CA THR A 591 21.70 3.62 35.34
C THR A 591 22.18 2.37 36.08
N GLY A 592 23.45 2.33 36.49
CA GLY A 592 24.03 1.26 37.31
C GLY A 592 23.32 1.06 38.65
N GLN A 593 22.86 2.13 39.30
CA GLN A 593 22.08 2.04 40.54
C GLN A 593 20.71 1.36 40.32
N TYR A 594 20.05 1.57 39.17
CA TYR A 594 18.81 0.86 38.83
C TYR A 594 19.08 -0.59 38.43
N LEU A 595 20.08 -0.84 37.58
CA LEU A 595 20.45 -2.18 37.11
C LEU A 595 20.93 -3.12 38.24
N SER A 596 21.56 -2.57 39.27
CA SER A 596 21.96 -3.30 40.49
C SER A 596 20.84 -3.44 41.53
N GLY A 597 19.69 -2.81 41.32
CA GLY A 597 18.58 -2.82 42.27
C GLY A 597 18.76 -1.92 43.50
N LYS A 598 19.87 -1.15 43.59
CA LYS A 598 20.05 -0.12 44.64
C LYS A 598 18.93 0.93 44.59
N LYS A 599 18.46 1.26 43.39
CA LYS A 599 17.26 2.06 43.13
C LYS A 599 16.23 1.23 42.39
N ARG A 600 14.95 1.50 42.66
CA ARG A 600 13.80 0.89 41.97
C ARG A 600 12.61 1.83 41.98
N ILE A 601 11.69 1.65 41.04
CA ILE A 601 10.39 2.34 41.07
C ILE A 601 9.49 1.59 42.07
N PRO A 602 9.06 2.22 43.17
CA PRO A 602 8.23 1.54 44.17
C PRO A 602 6.83 1.28 43.62
N VAL A 603 6.30 0.09 43.91
CA VAL A 603 4.89 -0.23 43.63
C VAL A 603 4.03 0.45 44.71
N PRO A 604 3.01 1.25 44.36
CA PRO A 604 2.16 1.90 45.36
C PRO A 604 1.47 0.89 46.28
N GLU A 605 1.56 1.11 47.59
CA GLU A 605 0.91 0.26 48.61
C GLU A 605 -0.63 0.31 48.50
N THR A 606 -1.17 1.47 48.12
CA THR A 606 -2.60 1.67 47.89
C THR A 606 -2.85 2.21 46.48
N ARG A 607 -3.93 1.75 45.84
CA ARG A 607 -4.37 2.20 44.50
C ARG A 607 -5.58 3.12 44.63
N ARG A 608 -5.72 4.06 43.69
CA ARG A 608 -6.84 5.01 43.66
C ARG A 608 -8.15 4.25 43.36
N PRO A 609 -9.21 4.40 44.17
CA PRO A 609 -10.49 3.70 43.93
C PRO A 609 -11.31 4.30 42.78
N GLY A 610 -10.90 5.46 42.23
CA GLY A 610 -11.64 6.20 41.20
C GLY A 610 -12.67 7.16 41.80
N ASN A 611 -13.38 7.89 40.93
CA ASN A 611 -14.40 8.87 41.33
C ASN A 611 -15.85 8.34 41.22
N GLY A 612 -16.02 7.03 41.05
CA GLY A 612 -17.33 6.37 40.86
C GLY A 612 -17.98 6.59 39.50
N LYS A 613 -17.33 7.31 38.57
CA LYS A 613 -17.80 7.51 37.20
C LYS A 613 -16.95 6.71 36.22
N SER A 614 -17.54 6.33 35.10
CA SER A 614 -16.91 5.52 34.06
C SER A 614 -17.22 6.08 32.68
N LEU A 615 -16.26 6.00 31.77
CA LEU A 615 -16.48 6.23 30.34
C LEU A 615 -16.68 4.90 29.64
N TRP A 616 -17.74 4.77 28.86
CA TRP A 616 -18.06 3.56 28.10
C TRP A 616 -17.79 3.78 26.62
N ILE A 617 -17.01 2.87 26.03
CA ILE A 617 -16.89 2.68 24.59
C ILE A 617 -17.71 1.45 24.26
N ARG A 618 -18.69 1.56 23.36
CA ARG A 618 -19.58 0.45 23.02
C ARG A 618 -19.50 0.10 21.54
N GLY A 619 -19.48 -1.18 21.23
CA GLY A 619 -19.51 -1.72 19.87
C GLY A 619 -18.29 -1.36 19.02
N ALA A 620 -17.12 -1.12 19.63
CA ALA A 620 -15.93 -0.68 18.91
C ALA A 620 -15.49 -1.71 17.86
N ALA A 621 -15.50 -1.30 16.59
CA ALA A 621 -15.29 -2.15 15.42
C ALA A 621 -14.28 -1.56 14.41
N GLU A 622 -13.59 -0.47 14.77
CA GLU A 622 -12.55 0.14 13.94
C GLU A 622 -11.33 -0.78 13.70
N ASN A 623 -10.86 -0.85 12.46
CA ASN A 623 -9.75 -1.72 12.01
C ASN A 623 -9.92 -3.20 12.40
N ASN A 624 -9.13 -3.68 13.37
CA ASN A 624 -9.13 -5.08 13.80
C ASN A 624 -9.92 -5.32 15.09
N LEU A 625 -10.59 -4.29 15.63
CA LEU A 625 -11.47 -4.43 16.78
C LEU A 625 -12.74 -5.21 16.39
N ARG A 626 -13.21 -6.08 17.29
CA ARG A 626 -14.28 -7.04 17.01
C ARG A 626 -15.54 -6.74 17.82
N ASN A 627 -16.15 -5.57 17.59
CA ASN A 627 -17.37 -5.11 18.26
C ASN A 627 -17.28 -5.23 19.80
N ILE A 628 -16.26 -4.59 20.37
CA ILE A 628 -15.95 -4.70 21.81
C ILE A 628 -16.56 -3.56 22.62
N ASP A 629 -16.98 -3.89 23.84
CA ASP A 629 -17.42 -2.92 24.85
C ASP A 629 -16.31 -2.77 25.90
N VAL A 630 -15.93 -1.53 26.21
CA VAL A 630 -14.85 -1.22 27.16
C VAL A 630 -15.30 -0.13 28.13
N GLU A 631 -15.14 -0.41 29.42
CA GLU A 631 -15.34 0.54 30.51
C GLU A 631 -14.00 1.11 30.97
N ILE A 632 -13.89 2.44 31.04
CA ILE A 632 -12.71 3.16 31.52
C ILE A 632 -13.08 3.93 32.80
N PRO A 633 -12.55 3.55 33.98
CA PRO A 633 -12.86 4.24 35.23
C PRO A 633 -12.22 5.63 35.28
N LEU A 634 -13.03 6.64 35.62
CA LEU A 634 -12.57 8.03 35.73
C LEU A 634 -11.94 8.30 37.11
N GLY A 635 -11.02 9.27 37.15
CA GLY A 635 -10.27 9.60 38.36
C GLY A 635 -9.20 8.57 38.74
N THR A 636 -8.80 7.71 37.80
CA THR A 636 -7.73 6.71 37.98
C THR A 636 -6.63 6.89 36.94
N LEU A 637 -5.46 6.28 37.17
CA LEU A 637 -4.42 6.13 36.15
C LEU A 637 -4.67 4.82 35.40
N THR A 638 -5.28 4.91 34.22
CA THR A 638 -5.61 3.74 33.39
C THR A 638 -4.52 3.50 32.36
N CYS A 639 -3.89 2.33 32.41
CA CYS A 639 -2.91 1.89 31.42
C CYS A 639 -3.54 0.88 30.46
N VAL A 640 -3.58 1.20 29.17
CA VAL A 640 -4.06 0.27 28.13
C VAL A 640 -2.87 -0.52 27.59
N THR A 641 -2.84 -1.82 27.86
CA THR A 641 -1.71 -2.71 27.54
C THR A 641 -2.09 -3.74 26.49
N GLY A 642 -1.09 -4.44 25.95
CA GLY A 642 -1.26 -5.48 24.92
C GLY A 642 -0.17 -5.44 23.85
N VAL A 643 -0.07 -6.51 23.06
CA VAL A 643 0.95 -6.67 22.01
C VAL A 643 0.82 -5.66 20.87
N SER A 644 1.89 -5.39 20.11
CA SER A 644 1.83 -4.54 18.91
C SER A 644 0.81 -5.11 17.91
N GLY A 645 -0.01 -4.24 17.33
CA GLY A 645 -1.12 -4.67 16.46
C GLY A 645 -2.42 -5.06 17.19
N SER A 646 -2.49 -5.09 18.53
CA SER A 646 -3.70 -5.50 19.26
C SER A 646 -4.90 -4.52 19.22
N GLY A 647 -4.80 -3.41 18.49
CA GLY A 647 -5.87 -2.41 18.38
C GLY A 647 -5.88 -1.31 19.45
N LYS A 648 -4.84 -1.17 20.28
CA LYS A 648 -4.75 -0.12 21.32
C LYS A 648 -4.96 1.29 20.76
N SER A 649 -4.24 1.62 19.68
CA SER A 649 -4.36 2.93 19.02
C SER A 649 -5.71 3.11 18.33
N SER A 650 -6.30 2.04 17.80
CA SER A 650 -7.66 2.08 17.23
C SER A 650 -8.68 2.39 18.31
N LEU A 651 -8.58 1.77 19.49
CA LEU A 651 -9.50 2.01 20.60
C LEU A 651 -9.37 3.42 21.18
N ILE A 652 -8.12 3.85 21.46
CA ILE A 652 -7.89 5.09 22.21
C ILE A 652 -7.78 6.31 21.30
N ASN A 653 -7.04 6.24 20.19
CA ASN A 653 -6.83 7.39 19.33
C ASN A 653 -7.92 7.50 18.27
N GLU A 654 -8.24 6.41 17.57
CA GLU A 654 -9.19 6.45 16.44
C GLU A 654 -10.65 6.54 16.90
N ILE A 655 -11.03 5.86 17.99
CA ILE A 655 -12.39 5.91 18.51
C ILE A 655 -12.51 6.97 19.61
N LEU A 656 -11.90 6.73 20.78
CA LEU A 656 -12.14 7.55 21.97
C LEU A 656 -11.75 9.01 21.77
N TYR A 657 -10.49 9.27 21.41
CA TYR A 657 -9.97 10.64 21.25
C TYR A 657 -10.70 11.39 20.15
N LYS A 658 -10.87 10.79 18.95
CA LYS A 658 -11.57 11.46 17.84
C LYS A 658 -13.02 11.75 18.17
N THR A 659 -13.71 10.84 18.86
CA THR A 659 -15.10 11.07 19.32
C THR A 659 -15.16 12.26 20.27
N LEU A 660 -14.30 12.28 21.30
CA LEU A 660 -14.27 13.36 22.28
C LEU A 660 -13.82 14.69 21.65
N ALA A 661 -12.85 14.68 20.74
CA ALA A 661 -12.41 15.87 20.02
C ALA A 661 -13.52 16.43 19.11
N ASN A 662 -14.31 15.56 18.48
CA ASN A 662 -15.47 15.96 17.68
C ASN A 662 -16.58 16.56 18.56
N GLN A 663 -16.95 15.87 19.65
CA GLN A 663 -18.07 16.28 20.51
C GLN A 663 -17.76 17.51 21.39
N LEU A 664 -16.54 17.58 21.95
CA LEU A 664 -16.17 18.62 22.92
C LEU A 664 -15.46 19.81 22.28
N ASN A 665 -14.68 19.57 21.23
CA ASN A 665 -13.85 20.60 20.58
C ASN A 665 -14.29 20.94 19.15
N HIS A 666 -15.38 20.35 18.66
CA HIS A 666 -15.89 20.54 17.30
C HIS A 666 -14.86 20.27 16.20
N ALA A 667 -13.93 19.34 16.45
CA ALA A 667 -12.94 18.96 15.45
C ALA A 667 -13.61 18.26 14.27
N HIS A 668 -13.30 18.71 13.04
CA HIS A 668 -13.74 18.08 11.79
C HIS A 668 -12.95 16.81 11.48
N ILE A 669 -13.03 15.83 12.38
CA ILE A 669 -12.37 14.53 12.26
C ILE A 669 -13.42 13.45 12.40
N ARG A 670 -13.39 12.47 11.49
CA ARG A 670 -14.26 11.30 11.55
C ARG A 670 -13.80 10.33 12.64
N PRO A 671 -14.62 10.02 13.65
CA PRO A 671 -14.32 8.96 14.60
C PRO A 671 -14.35 7.58 13.95
N GLY A 672 -13.57 6.66 14.50
CA GLY A 672 -13.62 5.23 14.14
C GLY A 672 -14.95 4.58 14.51
N LYS A 673 -15.23 3.44 13.88
CA LYS A 673 -16.47 2.66 14.07
C LYS A 673 -16.60 2.01 15.43
#